data_AF-A0A1C5Q6J8-F1
#
_entry.id   AF-A0A1C5Q6J8-F1
#
_cell.length_a   1.000
_cell.length_b   1.000
_cell.length_c   1.000
_cell.angle_alpha   90.00
_cell.angle_beta   90.00
_cell.angle_gamma   90.00
#
_symmetry.space_group_name_H-M   'P 1'
#
loop_
_entity.id
_entity.type
_entity.pdbx_description
1 polymer ?
#
loop_
_entity_poly.entity_id
_entity_poly.type
_entity_poly.pdbx_seq_one_letter_code
_entity_poly.pdbx_strand_id
1 'polypeptide(L)'
;MRRNSLCLMLLFVVMAIGCDDGELVQLQRDVKDLQSRVTTLETWCNTANTQICALQGLVTALEQKDFVTGVTPIVENSKEVGYTISFSKSGPITIRHGEKGTDGITPVIGVKQDTDGNYYWTVKTGDAAPDWMLDVSGNKISTTGADGHSPVISIAEFEECFYWKIDGEWLLDNGKKVPVTGEQGDAIFAENGIDYTTDSANVIFTLADGTTKITLPKSSFVTVGFDSYEIFYASATNNEITLMLPFTLKEEDYTTLAATVTNESGTGMDVKTRSATTQEIWGVQVTKPSFAEGAVVTGSAKVTLTAPANIKLSATALLKVTITDKNGKDFTVTRPVKYFDGLIVESTAGNLSTEVTDGSVRKLAIKGSMNADDFTYIRQSLNALEVLDLSMTDLAVMPNRGLAFNKPLSANTTLKRVVLPATVTAIEEAAFANCRALETMDTENAQSIGRWAFENCISLRNVHIGEKTENIYNSAFMNCTALATVNIPGSVQTLGRWLFEGCENLETITLNEGVRNLSPSTFYGCGIRSISIPSTVTEIPDWVFQECHNLEHITLHDGITSIGEAVFLRCYSLKDFRIPKGVTVIRNNMFDECQSLQRVTFHNGITEIQERAFGYCINLAGDPVGGYLTLPSSLTTLDNGAFQNCNSLLAVDMSETAVTAIPEYLFAHCEKLSAITLPNNLQTIGEWAFTVCPMIAITLPASVTSVGSYAFWQCAQLKYVYSNAPTAPTIGVQTFDPECKTGRTVYIPSTANYASWISYFDSIRNL
;
A
#
# COMPACT_ATOMS: atom_id res chain seq x y z
N MET A 1 -7.12 -0.93 24.12
CA MET A 1 -6.70 0.35 24.74
C MET A 1 -7.85 1.14 25.39
N ARG A 2 -9.05 1.26 24.80
CA ARG A 2 -10.19 1.96 25.45
C ARG A 2 -10.73 1.32 26.75
N ARG A 3 -10.47 0.01 26.97
CA ARG A 3 -10.94 -0.78 28.13
C ARG A 3 -10.27 -0.42 29.47
N ASN A 4 -8.99 -0.03 29.47
CA ASN A 4 -8.27 0.34 30.69
C ASN A 4 -8.48 1.80 31.10
N SER A 5 -8.78 2.69 30.14
CA SER A 5 -8.99 4.12 30.41
C SER A 5 -10.32 4.42 31.10
N LEU A 6 -11.38 3.64 30.83
CA LEU A 6 -12.67 3.81 31.50
C LEU A 6 -12.62 3.36 32.97
N CYS A 7 -11.95 2.24 33.25
CA CYS A 7 -11.69 1.77 34.61
C CYS A 7 -10.85 2.77 35.42
N LEU A 8 -9.84 3.39 34.80
CA LEU A 8 -9.02 4.39 35.47
C LEU A 8 -9.81 5.67 35.77
N MET A 9 -10.69 6.09 34.86
CA MET A 9 -11.57 7.25 35.07
C MET A 9 -12.61 7.01 36.18
N LEU A 10 -13.24 5.83 36.23
CA LEU A 10 -14.16 5.47 37.30
C LEU A 10 -13.44 5.37 38.66
N LEU A 11 -12.21 4.83 38.70
CA LEU A 11 -11.39 4.82 39.92
C LEU A 11 -11.05 6.24 40.42
N PHE A 12 -10.77 7.17 39.50
CA PHE A 12 -10.47 8.57 39.83
C PHE A 12 -11.71 9.33 40.35
N VAL A 13 -12.90 9.00 39.86
CA VAL A 13 -14.16 9.61 40.33
C VAL A 13 -14.51 9.10 41.73
N VAL A 14 -14.28 7.83 42.03
CA VAL A 14 -14.55 7.25 43.37
C VAL A 14 -13.55 7.73 44.42
N MET A 15 -12.29 7.96 44.06
CA MET A 15 -11.31 8.56 44.99
C MET A 15 -11.57 10.05 45.31
N ALA A 16 -12.38 10.74 44.50
CA ALA A 16 -12.72 12.15 44.70
C ALA A 16 -13.91 12.37 45.66
N ILE A 17 -14.66 11.32 46.01
CA ILE A 17 -15.87 11.38 46.83
C ILE A 17 -15.65 10.40 47.98
N GLY A 18 -15.20 10.88 49.15
CA GLY A 18 -14.76 10.04 50.27
C GLY A 18 -15.73 8.92 50.64
N CYS A 19 -15.42 7.71 50.16
CA CYS A 19 -16.20 6.49 50.27
C CYS A 19 -15.55 5.59 51.34
N ASP A 20 -16.33 5.01 52.25
CA ASP A 20 -15.84 4.21 53.38
C ASP A 20 -15.33 2.83 52.90
N ASP A 21 -14.36 2.24 53.62
CA ASP A 21 -13.62 1.03 53.20
C ASP A 21 -14.54 -0.18 52.94
N GLY A 22 -15.72 -0.23 53.57
CA GLY A 22 -16.73 -1.27 53.34
C GLY A 22 -17.47 -1.15 52.00
N GLU A 23 -17.72 0.08 51.53
CA GLU A 23 -18.36 0.33 50.22
C GLU A 23 -17.39 0.03 49.08
N LEU A 24 -16.09 0.30 49.27
CA LEU A 24 -15.05 -0.01 48.29
C LEU A 24 -14.92 -1.52 48.04
N VAL A 25 -15.02 -2.35 49.09
CA VAL A 25 -14.98 -3.82 48.97
C VAL A 25 -16.23 -4.36 48.28
N GLN A 26 -17.40 -3.78 48.54
CA GLN A 26 -18.63 -4.16 47.87
C GLN A 26 -18.59 -3.78 46.38
N LEU A 27 -18.15 -2.56 46.06
CA LEU A 27 -17.92 -2.10 44.68
C LEU A 27 -16.90 -2.98 43.93
N GLN A 28 -15.83 -3.43 44.57
CA GLN A 28 -14.87 -4.37 43.97
C GLN A 28 -15.50 -5.73 43.67
N ARG A 29 -16.42 -6.20 44.52
CA ARG A 29 -17.13 -7.46 44.35
C ARG A 29 -18.14 -7.35 43.20
N ASP A 30 -18.87 -6.23 43.14
CA ASP A 30 -19.86 -5.94 42.10
C ASP A 30 -19.17 -5.70 40.74
N VAL A 31 -18.02 -5.04 40.70
CA VAL A 31 -17.20 -4.90 39.47
C VAL A 31 -16.69 -6.26 38.98
N LYS A 32 -16.32 -7.18 39.89
CA LYS A 32 -15.87 -8.53 39.51
C LYS A 32 -17.03 -9.41 39.01
N ASP A 33 -18.21 -9.28 39.60
CA ASP A 33 -19.45 -9.91 39.11
C ASP A 33 -19.86 -9.36 37.74
N LEU A 34 -19.82 -8.04 37.56
CA LEU A 34 -20.06 -7.38 36.28
C LEU A 34 -19.06 -7.84 35.21
N GLN A 35 -17.78 -7.98 35.54
CA GLN A 35 -16.77 -8.52 34.61
C GLN A 35 -17.04 -9.97 34.22
N SER A 36 -17.53 -10.79 35.15
CA SER A 36 -17.95 -12.17 34.87
C SER A 36 -19.17 -12.19 33.93
N ARG A 37 -20.18 -11.36 34.21
CA ARG A 37 -21.39 -11.23 33.38
C ARG A 37 -21.09 -10.67 31.98
N VAL A 38 -20.17 -9.71 31.86
CA VAL A 38 -19.70 -9.18 30.57
C VAL A 38 -18.94 -10.24 29.77
N THR A 39 -18.11 -11.07 30.41
CA THR A 39 -17.40 -12.16 29.73
C THR A 39 -18.38 -13.23 29.22
N THR A 40 -19.41 -13.54 30.01
CA THR A 40 -20.52 -14.41 29.60
C THR A 40 -21.32 -13.79 28.44
N LEU A 41 -21.59 -12.48 28.47
CA LEU A 41 -22.26 -11.75 27.39
C LEU A 41 -21.42 -11.68 26.11
N GLU A 42 -20.10 -11.49 26.21
CA GLU A 42 -19.17 -11.51 25.06
C GLU A 42 -19.16 -12.90 24.41
N THR A 43 -19.15 -13.97 25.23
CA THR A 43 -19.26 -15.36 24.77
C THR A 43 -20.61 -15.63 24.11
N TRP A 44 -21.68 -15.07 24.66
CA TRP A 44 -23.03 -15.15 24.11
C TRP A 44 -23.16 -14.40 22.78
N CYS A 45 -22.66 -13.16 22.70
CA CYS A 45 -22.66 -12.34 21.49
C CYS A 45 -21.88 -13.03 20.36
N ASN A 46 -20.73 -13.65 20.68
CA ASN A 46 -19.97 -14.45 19.73
C ASN A 46 -20.75 -15.67 19.23
N THR A 47 -21.48 -16.34 20.13
CA THR A 47 -22.31 -17.51 19.78
C THR A 47 -23.50 -17.12 18.91
N ALA A 48 -24.22 -16.04 19.27
CA ALA A 48 -25.34 -15.50 18.51
C ALA A 48 -24.91 -14.99 17.12
N ASN A 49 -23.79 -14.25 17.04
CA ASN A 49 -23.21 -13.81 15.77
C ASN A 49 -22.81 -15.00 14.90
N THR A 50 -22.24 -16.06 15.48
CA THR A 50 -21.88 -17.28 14.74
C THR A 50 -23.12 -17.96 14.16
N GLN A 51 -24.22 -18.04 14.91
CA GLN A 51 -25.47 -18.64 14.44
C GLN A 51 -26.21 -17.74 13.42
N ILE A 52 -26.18 -16.42 13.56
CA ILE A 52 -26.70 -15.47 12.57
C ILE A 52 -25.89 -15.57 11.26
N CYS A 53 -24.56 -15.64 11.36
CA CYS A 53 -23.70 -15.89 10.20
C CYS A 53 -23.99 -17.25 9.56
N ALA A 54 -24.33 -18.27 10.34
CA ALA A 54 -24.72 -19.57 9.81
C ALA A 54 -26.04 -19.52 9.02
N LEU A 55 -27.05 -18.79 9.51
CA LEU A 55 -28.27 -18.54 8.75
C LEU A 55 -28.01 -17.73 7.48
N GLN A 56 -27.23 -16.65 7.58
CA GLN A 56 -26.89 -15.82 6.42
C GLN A 56 -26.14 -16.65 5.38
N GLY A 57 -25.24 -17.54 5.80
CA GLY A 57 -24.55 -18.46 4.91
C GLY A 57 -25.50 -19.48 4.26
N LEU A 58 -26.48 -20.03 5.01
CA LEU A 58 -27.49 -20.93 4.45
C LEU A 58 -28.42 -20.22 3.45
N VAL A 59 -28.83 -18.99 3.75
CA VAL A 59 -29.60 -18.14 2.85
C VAL A 59 -28.81 -17.81 1.59
N THR A 60 -27.53 -17.45 1.74
CA THR A 60 -26.63 -17.21 0.60
C THR A 60 -26.48 -18.47 -0.26
N ALA A 61 -26.31 -19.64 0.36
CA ALA A 61 -26.23 -20.92 -0.34
C ALA A 61 -27.51 -21.23 -1.12
N LEU A 62 -28.69 -20.92 -0.55
CA LEU A 62 -29.98 -21.05 -1.25
C LEU A 62 -30.08 -20.08 -2.44
N GLU A 63 -29.73 -18.81 -2.25
CA GLU A 63 -29.76 -17.77 -3.29
C GLU A 63 -28.83 -18.11 -4.46
N GLN A 64 -27.66 -18.68 -4.17
CA GLN A 64 -26.65 -19.08 -5.16
C GLN A 64 -26.90 -20.46 -5.79
N LYS A 65 -27.99 -21.14 -5.40
CA LYS A 65 -28.27 -22.54 -5.81
C LYS A 65 -27.05 -23.44 -5.57
N ASP A 66 -26.54 -23.40 -4.35
CA ASP A 66 -25.39 -24.16 -3.89
C ASP A 66 -25.82 -25.54 -3.35
N PHE A 67 -24.88 -26.48 -3.29
CA PHE A 67 -25.11 -27.86 -2.90
C PHE A 67 -24.31 -28.22 -1.65
N VAL A 68 -24.93 -28.96 -0.72
CA VAL A 68 -24.25 -29.46 0.48
C VAL A 68 -23.34 -30.64 0.11
N THR A 69 -22.05 -30.52 0.37
CA THR A 69 -21.02 -31.53 0.03
C THR A 69 -20.64 -32.42 1.21
N GLY A 70 -20.94 -32.02 2.45
CA GLY A 70 -20.70 -32.83 3.65
C GLY A 70 -21.28 -32.21 4.91
N VAL A 71 -21.59 -33.06 5.90
CA VAL A 71 -22.02 -32.67 7.24
C VAL A 71 -21.19 -33.46 8.25
N THR A 72 -20.36 -32.77 9.03
CA THR A 72 -19.45 -33.39 10.00
C THR A 72 -19.90 -33.02 11.42
N PRO A 73 -20.23 -33.99 12.29
CA PRO A 73 -20.53 -33.71 13.70
C PRO A 73 -19.33 -33.11 14.44
N ILE A 74 -19.59 -32.11 15.28
CA ILE A 74 -18.62 -31.52 16.21
C ILE A 74 -18.80 -32.20 17.56
N VAL A 75 -17.77 -32.90 18.03
CA VAL A 75 -17.81 -33.64 19.31
C VAL A 75 -16.86 -32.99 20.31
N GLU A 76 -17.40 -32.53 21.43
CA GLU A 76 -16.63 -31.99 22.57
C GLU A 76 -16.99 -32.82 23.81
N ASN A 77 -15.99 -33.29 24.58
CA ASN A 77 -16.20 -34.12 25.78
C ASN A 77 -17.08 -35.37 25.55
N SER A 78 -16.95 -36.02 24.39
CA SER A 78 -17.77 -37.18 23.97
C SER A 78 -19.27 -36.88 23.80
N LYS A 79 -19.65 -35.60 23.70
CA LYS A 79 -21.00 -35.14 23.39
C LYS A 79 -20.99 -34.35 22.07
N GLU A 80 -21.95 -34.61 21.20
CA GLU A 80 -22.11 -33.85 19.96
C GLU A 80 -22.67 -32.46 20.27
N VAL A 81 -21.91 -31.43 19.94
CA VAL A 81 -22.20 -30.02 20.26
C VAL A 81 -22.51 -29.18 19.02
N GLY A 82 -22.60 -29.80 17.84
CA GLY A 82 -22.94 -29.11 16.59
C GLY A 82 -22.55 -29.89 15.34
N TYR A 83 -22.60 -29.21 14.19
CA TYR A 83 -22.21 -29.71 12.88
C TYR A 83 -21.45 -28.64 12.09
N THR A 84 -20.45 -29.06 11.33
CA THR A 84 -19.88 -28.27 10.24
C THR A 84 -20.44 -28.77 8.91
N ILE A 85 -21.01 -27.85 8.13
CA ILE A 85 -21.64 -28.12 6.83
C ILE A 85 -20.76 -27.52 5.75
N SER A 86 -20.39 -28.34 4.77
CA SER A 86 -19.61 -27.92 3.62
C SER A 86 -20.50 -27.72 2.40
N PHE A 87 -20.18 -26.72 1.59
CA PHE A 87 -20.92 -26.39 0.36
C PHE A 87 -20.02 -26.52 -0.88
N SER A 88 -20.61 -26.44 -2.07
CA SER A 88 -19.89 -26.56 -3.35
C SER A 88 -19.37 -25.22 -3.90
N LYS A 89 -19.97 -24.09 -3.50
CA LYS A 89 -19.58 -22.73 -3.91
C LYS A 89 -19.29 -21.81 -2.72
N SER A 90 -20.03 -21.97 -1.63
CA SER A 90 -19.93 -21.19 -0.40
C SER A 90 -18.92 -21.82 0.56
N GLY A 91 -18.30 -21.01 1.42
CA GLY A 91 -17.45 -21.52 2.50
C GLY A 91 -18.21 -22.42 3.48
N PRO A 92 -17.52 -23.26 4.26
CA PRO A 92 -18.16 -24.13 5.24
C PRO A 92 -18.83 -23.31 6.35
N ILE A 93 -19.99 -23.78 6.80
CA ILE A 93 -20.79 -23.14 7.86
C ILE A 93 -20.77 -24.03 9.09
N THR A 94 -20.49 -23.44 10.25
CA THR A 94 -20.56 -24.15 11.53
C THR A 94 -21.86 -23.80 12.25
N ILE A 95 -22.60 -24.83 12.64
CA ILE A 95 -23.80 -24.75 13.45
C ILE A 95 -23.51 -25.42 14.79
N ARG A 96 -23.72 -24.73 15.91
CA ARG A 96 -23.60 -25.33 17.25
C ARG A 96 -24.97 -25.55 17.86
N HIS A 97 -25.14 -26.68 18.55
CA HIS A 97 -26.31 -26.96 19.40
C HIS A 97 -26.36 -25.91 20.52
N GLY A 98 -27.49 -25.24 20.70
CA GLY A 98 -27.70 -24.36 21.86
C GLY A 98 -28.05 -25.17 23.10
N GLU A 99 -27.73 -24.64 24.29
CA GLU A 99 -28.23 -25.21 25.54
C GLU A 99 -29.69 -24.84 25.70
N LYS A 100 -30.58 -25.85 25.72
CA LYS A 100 -32.02 -25.64 25.93
C LYS A 100 -32.24 -24.81 27.19
N GLY A 101 -33.05 -23.76 27.08
CA GLY A 101 -33.85 -23.40 28.24
C GLY A 101 -35.23 -22.89 27.88
N THR A 102 -35.90 -22.45 28.93
CA THR A 102 -37.34 -22.25 29.02
C THR A 102 -37.79 -20.91 28.44
N ASP A 103 -38.91 -20.93 27.72
CA ASP A 103 -39.55 -19.80 27.05
C ASP A 103 -39.59 -18.50 27.87
N GLY A 104 -39.16 -17.40 27.25
CA GLY A 104 -39.44 -16.04 27.69
C GLY A 104 -40.88 -15.60 27.35
N ILE A 105 -41.50 -14.78 28.19
CA ILE A 105 -42.88 -14.33 28.00
C ILE A 105 -42.93 -13.18 26.98
N THR A 106 -43.41 -13.47 25.77
CA THR A 106 -43.80 -12.43 24.79
C THR A 106 -45.22 -11.96 25.10
N PRO A 107 -45.48 -10.65 25.35
CA PRO A 107 -46.84 -10.16 25.53
C PRO A 107 -47.65 -10.31 24.23
N VAL A 108 -48.81 -10.96 24.31
CA VAL A 108 -49.72 -11.10 23.17
C VAL A 108 -50.73 -9.98 23.19
N ILE A 109 -50.72 -9.14 22.15
CA ILE A 109 -51.68 -8.05 21.96
C ILE A 109 -52.88 -8.57 21.18
N GLY A 110 -54.07 -8.34 21.74
CA GLY A 110 -55.36 -8.77 21.17
C GLY A 110 -56.34 -7.61 21.09
N VAL A 111 -57.52 -7.89 20.54
CA VAL A 111 -58.62 -6.93 20.44
C VAL A 111 -59.87 -7.58 21.02
N LYS A 112 -60.58 -6.87 21.89
CA LYS A 112 -61.81 -7.35 22.51
C LYS A 112 -62.87 -6.25 22.54
N GLN A 113 -64.10 -6.61 22.19
CA GLN A 113 -65.25 -5.69 22.31
C GLN A 113 -65.64 -5.56 23.78
N ASP A 114 -65.76 -4.32 24.25
CA ASP A 114 -66.24 -4.03 25.59
C ASP A 114 -67.78 -3.90 25.61
N THR A 115 -68.37 -3.79 26.80
CA THR A 115 -69.83 -3.76 26.98
C THR A 115 -70.52 -2.53 26.39
N ASP A 116 -69.76 -1.51 26.00
CA ASP A 116 -70.21 -0.31 25.29
C ASP A 116 -70.33 -0.52 23.77
N GLY A 117 -69.94 -1.69 23.27
CA GLY A 117 -69.98 -2.04 21.84
C GLY A 117 -68.75 -1.58 21.04
N ASN A 118 -67.76 -0.95 21.67
CA ASN A 118 -66.52 -0.55 21.02
C ASN A 118 -65.42 -1.59 21.23
N TYR A 119 -64.49 -1.69 20.28
CA TYR A 119 -63.35 -2.62 20.37
C TYR A 119 -62.14 -1.91 20.97
N TYR A 120 -61.53 -2.51 21.99
CA TYR A 120 -60.35 -2.00 22.68
C TYR A 120 -59.22 -3.03 22.63
N TRP A 121 -57.97 -2.54 22.70
CA TRP A 121 -56.80 -3.41 22.73
C TRP A 121 -56.68 -4.11 24.10
N THR A 122 -56.25 -5.37 24.09
CA THR A 122 -55.95 -6.16 25.29
C THR A 122 -54.53 -6.68 25.26
N VAL A 123 -53.90 -6.85 26.41
CA VAL A 123 -52.55 -7.42 26.55
C VAL A 123 -52.61 -8.66 27.44
N LYS A 124 -51.93 -9.73 27.00
CA LYS A 124 -51.74 -10.95 27.78
C LYS A 124 -50.24 -11.15 28.02
N THR A 125 -49.83 -11.18 29.29
CA THR A 125 -48.48 -11.49 29.74
C THR A 125 -48.48 -12.88 30.39
N GLY A 126 -47.83 -13.85 29.75
CA GLY A 126 -47.73 -15.23 30.25
C GLY A 126 -49.04 -16.00 30.11
N ASP A 127 -49.35 -16.92 31.03
CA ASP A 127 -50.56 -17.75 30.97
C ASP A 127 -51.83 -17.07 31.52
N ALA A 128 -51.74 -15.82 31.99
CA ALA A 128 -52.89 -15.07 32.50
C ALA A 128 -53.95 -14.79 31.41
N ALA A 129 -55.18 -14.52 31.82
CA ALA A 129 -56.22 -14.07 30.89
C ALA A 129 -55.86 -12.65 30.35
N PRO A 130 -56.13 -12.35 29.08
CA PRO A 130 -55.85 -11.03 28.51
C PRO A 130 -56.62 -9.93 29.26
N ASP A 131 -55.91 -8.88 29.65
CA ASP A 131 -56.44 -7.70 30.36
C ASP A 131 -56.49 -6.48 29.43
N TRP A 132 -57.24 -5.44 29.81
CA TRP A 132 -57.38 -4.23 28.99
C TRP A 132 -56.09 -3.42 28.95
N MET A 133 -55.71 -2.95 27.76
CA MET A 133 -54.65 -1.95 27.66
C MET A 133 -55.19 -0.57 28.02
N LEU A 134 -54.45 0.12 28.89
CA LEU A 134 -54.83 1.43 29.43
C LEU A 134 -53.81 2.50 29.02
N ASP A 135 -54.30 3.70 28.75
CA ASP A 135 -53.44 4.89 28.60
C ASP A 135 -52.87 5.36 29.94
N VAL A 136 -51.98 6.35 29.91
CA VAL A 136 -51.34 6.93 31.11
C VAL A 136 -52.33 7.59 32.08
N SER A 137 -53.58 7.82 31.67
CA SER A 137 -54.66 8.34 32.50
C SER A 137 -55.60 7.25 33.03
N GLY A 138 -55.35 5.98 32.69
CA GLY A 138 -56.12 4.81 33.11
C GLY A 138 -57.34 4.50 32.23
N ASN A 139 -57.49 5.12 31.05
CA ASN A 139 -58.61 4.85 30.14
C ASN A 139 -58.27 3.73 29.14
N LYS A 140 -59.28 2.96 28.71
CA LYS A 140 -59.11 1.88 27.72
C LYS A 140 -58.72 2.44 26.35
N ILE A 141 -57.73 1.84 25.70
CA ILE A 141 -57.23 2.27 24.39
C ILE A 141 -58.10 1.66 23.27
N SER A 142 -58.87 2.51 22.57
CA SER A 142 -59.78 2.07 21.49
C SER A 142 -59.02 1.65 20.23
N THR A 143 -59.56 0.67 19.51
CA THR A 143 -59.01 0.17 18.23
C THR A 143 -59.47 0.96 17.01
N THR A 144 -60.46 1.84 17.18
CA THR A 144 -61.03 2.62 16.07
C THR A 144 -60.89 4.11 16.34
N GLY A 145 -59.78 4.70 15.89
CA GLY A 145 -59.65 6.12 15.60
C GLY A 145 -59.36 6.30 14.11
N ALA A 146 -60.05 7.21 13.44
CA ALA A 146 -59.98 7.43 11.99
C ALA A 146 -58.54 7.65 11.45
N ASP A 147 -58.31 7.18 10.22
CA ASP A 147 -57.09 7.28 9.40
C ASP A 147 -55.77 6.85 10.07
N GLY A 148 -55.56 5.53 10.07
CA GLY A 148 -54.29 4.86 9.77
C GLY A 148 -53.08 5.22 10.61
N HIS A 149 -52.94 4.60 11.79
CA HIS A 149 -51.63 4.26 12.37
C HIS A 149 -51.72 2.85 12.96
N SER A 150 -50.86 1.94 12.52
CA SER A 150 -50.57 0.72 13.28
C SER A 150 -49.71 1.14 14.48
N PRO A 151 -50.05 0.74 15.71
CA PRO A 151 -49.28 1.12 16.87
C PRO A 151 -47.82 0.72 16.71
N VAL A 152 -46.90 1.67 16.81
CA VAL A 152 -45.46 1.45 16.69
C VAL A 152 -44.94 0.94 18.03
N ILE A 153 -44.63 -0.34 18.08
CA ILE A 153 -44.00 -0.97 19.23
C ILE A 153 -42.52 -0.62 19.21
N SER A 154 -42.02 -0.09 20.32
CA SER A 154 -40.61 0.27 20.48
C SER A 154 -40.13 -0.11 21.88
N ILE A 155 -38.81 -0.18 22.06
CA ILE A 155 -38.18 -0.47 23.34
C ILE A 155 -37.44 0.79 23.78
N ALA A 156 -37.56 1.14 25.06
CA ALA A 156 -36.81 2.24 25.64
C ALA A 156 -36.24 1.86 27.02
N GLU A 157 -35.02 2.32 27.28
CA GLU A 157 -34.33 2.12 28.54
C GLU A 157 -34.86 3.08 29.61
N PHE A 158 -35.08 2.58 30.81
CA PHE A 158 -35.50 3.36 31.97
C PHE A 158 -34.98 2.68 33.26
N GLU A 159 -34.24 3.42 34.09
CA GLU A 159 -33.66 2.89 35.34
C GLU A 159 -32.88 1.56 35.14
N GLU A 160 -31.98 1.55 34.16
CA GLU A 160 -31.08 0.42 33.84
C GLU A 160 -31.80 -0.88 33.39
N CYS A 161 -33.08 -0.79 33.03
CA CYS A 161 -33.87 -1.88 32.46
C CYS A 161 -34.57 -1.42 31.17
N PHE A 162 -34.84 -2.35 30.26
CA PHE A 162 -35.59 -2.08 29.04
C PHE A 162 -37.08 -2.31 29.26
N TYR A 163 -37.94 -1.43 28.76
CA TYR A 163 -39.40 -1.53 28.86
C TYR A 163 -40.06 -1.30 27.50
N TRP A 164 -41.22 -1.92 27.30
CA TRP A 164 -41.99 -1.78 26.07
C TRP A 164 -42.71 -0.43 26.00
N LYS A 165 -42.75 0.13 24.79
CA LYS A 165 -43.51 1.34 24.44
C LYS A 165 -44.40 1.10 23.24
N ILE A 166 -45.54 1.80 23.20
CA ILE A 166 -46.46 1.84 22.07
C ILE A 166 -46.72 3.29 21.70
N ASP A 167 -46.45 3.66 20.45
CA ASP A 167 -46.59 5.02 19.91
C ASP A 167 -45.87 6.10 20.74
N GLY A 168 -44.75 5.73 21.36
CA GLY A 168 -43.92 6.62 22.18
C GLY A 168 -44.26 6.63 23.68
N GLU A 169 -45.39 6.04 24.09
CA GLU A 169 -45.85 5.94 25.48
C GLU A 169 -45.52 4.59 26.11
N TRP A 170 -45.36 4.55 27.45
CA TRP A 170 -45.01 3.30 28.16
C TRP A 170 -46.16 2.29 28.12
N LEU A 171 -45.86 1.03 27.77
CA LEU A 171 -46.81 -0.06 27.88
C LEU A 171 -47.01 -0.39 29.36
N LEU A 172 -48.27 -0.36 29.81
CA LEU A 172 -48.66 -0.65 31.19
C LEU A 172 -49.53 -1.91 31.27
N ASP A 173 -49.22 -2.78 32.24
CA ASP A 173 -50.07 -3.89 32.68
C ASP A 173 -50.44 -3.64 34.14
N ASN A 174 -51.74 -3.53 34.42
CA ASN A 174 -52.28 -3.20 35.75
C ASN A 174 -51.58 -1.99 36.41
N GLY A 175 -51.29 -0.95 35.61
CA GLY A 175 -50.67 0.30 36.05
C GLY A 175 -49.15 0.26 36.27
N LYS A 176 -48.47 -0.85 35.94
CA LYS A 176 -47.01 -0.98 36.01
C LYS A 176 -46.38 -1.09 34.63
N LYS A 177 -45.21 -0.46 34.41
CA LYS A 177 -44.45 -0.57 33.17
C LYS A 177 -44.11 -2.03 32.90
N VAL A 178 -44.35 -2.49 31.67
CA VAL A 178 -44.07 -3.87 31.26
C VAL A 178 -42.59 -3.98 30.91
N PRO A 179 -41.75 -4.65 31.74
CA PRO A 179 -40.35 -4.84 31.44
C PRO A 179 -40.17 -5.74 30.22
N VAL A 180 -39.12 -5.48 29.45
CA VAL A 180 -38.58 -6.45 28.48
C VAL A 180 -37.88 -7.52 29.30
N THR A 181 -38.48 -8.70 29.40
CA THR A 181 -37.88 -9.83 30.12
C THR A 181 -37.42 -10.91 29.13
N GLY A 182 -36.18 -11.35 29.30
CA GLY A 182 -35.61 -12.53 28.64
C GLY A 182 -34.11 -12.64 28.85
N GLU A 183 -33.65 -13.68 29.53
CA GLU A 183 -32.35 -14.32 29.25
C GLU A 183 -32.65 -15.70 28.63
N GLN A 184 -32.30 -15.91 27.37
CA GLN A 184 -32.01 -17.22 26.75
C GLN A 184 -31.50 -16.97 25.32
N GLY A 185 -30.36 -17.58 24.93
CA GLY A 185 -29.97 -17.68 23.53
C GLY A 185 -30.61 -18.90 22.91
N ASP A 186 -31.57 -18.73 22.01
CA ASP A 186 -32.14 -19.84 21.26
C ASP A 186 -31.05 -20.47 20.38
N ALA A 187 -30.99 -21.80 20.35
CA ALA A 187 -30.43 -22.47 19.18
C ALA A 187 -31.31 -22.05 17.99
N ILE A 188 -30.73 -21.60 16.88
CA ILE A 188 -31.51 -21.34 15.67
C ILE A 188 -32.14 -22.63 15.10
N PHE A 189 -31.52 -23.78 15.40
CA PHE A 189 -31.92 -25.10 14.92
C PHE A 189 -32.39 -25.98 16.08
N ALA A 190 -33.35 -26.87 15.82
CA ALA A 190 -33.80 -27.84 16.80
C ALA A 190 -32.64 -28.76 17.24
N GLU A 191 -32.71 -29.32 18.44
CA GLU A 191 -31.78 -30.36 18.88
C GLU A 191 -31.90 -31.57 17.94
N ASN A 192 -30.79 -31.96 17.28
CA ASN A 192 -30.78 -32.91 16.16
C ASN A 192 -31.62 -32.48 14.95
N GLY A 193 -31.84 -31.17 14.77
CA GLY A 193 -32.68 -30.61 13.71
C GLY A 193 -32.11 -30.77 12.30
N ILE A 194 -30.88 -31.28 12.16
CA ILE A 194 -30.25 -31.53 10.86
C ILE A 194 -30.50 -32.98 10.47
N ASP A 195 -31.43 -33.18 9.54
CA ASP A 195 -31.63 -34.48 8.91
C ASP A 195 -30.81 -34.57 7.62
N TYR A 196 -29.68 -35.25 7.74
CA TYR A 196 -28.76 -35.50 6.63
C TYR A 196 -28.70 -36.98 6.23
N THR A 197 -29.48 -37.87 6.85
CA THR A 197 -29.38 -39.32 6.61
C THR A 197 -30.64 -39.92 6.00
N THR A 198 -31.83 -39.34 6.22
CA THR A 198 -33.09 -39.99 5.80
C THR A 198 -33.55 -39.59 4.39
N ASP A 199 -33.27 -38.35 3.94
CA ASP A 199 -33.55 -37.89 2.58
C ASP A 199 -32.31 -38.06 1.68
N SER A 200 -32.37 -38.93 0.68
CA SER A 200 -31.26 -39.19 -0.25
C SER A 200 -30.88 -38.01 -1.16
N ALA A 201 -31.76 -37.02 -1.34
CA ALA A 201 -31.56 -35.91 -2.27
C ALA A 201 -31.23 -34.57 -1.58
N ASN A 202 -31.60 -34.40 -0.30
CA ASN A 202 -31.45 -33.12 0.40
C ASN A 202 -30.91 -33.28 1.83
N VAL A 203 -30.28 -32.22 2.35
CA VAL A 203 -30.12 -32.00 3.79
C VAL A 203 -31.24 -31.08 4.24
N ILE A 204 -31.94 -31.48 5.30
CA ILE A 204 -33.07 -30.75 5.85
C ILE A 204 -32.66 -30.18 7.20
N PHE A 205 -32.62 -28.86 7.32
CA PHE A 205 -32.39 -28.16 8.57
C PHE A 205 -33.74 -27.73 9.16
N THR A 206 -34.04 -28.21 10.36
CA THR A 206 -35.24 -27.86 11.11
C THR A 206 -34.87 -26.75 12.09
N LEU A 207 -35.53 -25.60 11.97
CA LEU A 207 -35.35 -24.50 12.91
C LEU A 207 -35.87 -24.90 14.30
N ALA A 208 -35.50 -24.14 15.33
CA ALA A 208 -35.89 -24.44 16.70
C ALA A 208 -37.40 -24.40 16.97
N ASP A 209 -38.18 -23.76 16.09
CA ASP A 209 -39.65 -23.84 16.11
C ASP A 209 -40.21 -25.24 15.78
N GLY A 210 -39.35 -26.19 15.37
CA GLY A 210 -39.70 -27.56 15.04
C GLY A 210 -40.54 -27.73 13.76
N THR A 211 -40.90 -26.65 13.09
CA THR A 211 -41.87 -26.64 11.98
C THR A 211 -41.28 -26.05 10.69
N THR A 212 -40.43 -25.03 10.80
CA THR A 212 -39.74 -24.43 9.66
C THR A 212 -38.57 -25.30 9.24
N LYS A 213 -38.59 -25.71 7.97
CA LYS A 213 -37.55 -26.55 7.36
C LYS A 213 -36.85 -25.81 6.23
N ILE A 214 -35.54 -25.63 6.37
CA ILE A 214 -34.66 -25.21 5.28
C ILE A 214 -34.16 -26.46 4.57
N THR A 215 -34.47 -26.60 3.29
CA THR A 215 -34.08 -27.77 2.50
C THR A 215 -33.02 -27.36 1.49
N LEU A 216 -31.84 -27.96 1.58
CA LEU A 216 -30.74 -27.71 0.63
C LEU A 216 -30.41 -29.01 -0.10
N PRO A 217 -30.23 -28.97 -1.43
CA PRO A 217 -29.90 -30.16 -2.19
C PRO A 217 -28.50 -30.67 -1.79
N LYS A 218 -28.39 -31.98 -1.57
CA LYS A 218 -27.09 -32.64 -1.44
C LYS A 218 -26.37 -32.58 -2.78
N SER A 219 -25.05 -32.45 -2.75
CA SER A 219 -24.23 -32.49 -3.95
C SER A 219 -24.51 -33.79 -4.69
N SER A 220 -25.20 -33.67 -5.82
CA SER A 220 -25.38 -34.72 -6.81
C SER A 220 -24.21 -34.78 -7.80
N PHE A 221 -23.13 -34.04 -7.52
CA PHE A 221 -21.99 -33.83 -8.41
C PHE A 221 -20.67 -34.21 -7.72
N VAL A 222 -19.70 -34.64 -8.54
CA VAL A 222 -18.32 -34.91 -8.15
C VAL A 222 -17.58 -33.61 -7.93
N THR A 223 -16.68 -33.57 -6.95
CA THR A 223 -15.81 -32.41 -6.63
C THR A 223 -14.34 -32.87 -6.51
N VAL A 224 -13.37 -31.97 -6.74
CA VAL A 224 -11.94 -32.29 -6.87
C VAL A 224 -11.10 -31.62 -5.77
N GLY A 225 -10.85 -32.36 -4.67
CA GLY A 225 -10.08 -31.90 -3.50
C GLY A 225 -10.80 -30.85 -2.63
N PHE A 226 -10.57 -30.88 -1.32
CA PHE A 226 -11.15 -29.95 -0.31
C PHE A 226 -10.09 -29.33 0.59
N ASP A 227 -8.99 -28.88 0.02
CA ASP A 227 -8.19 -27.88 0.71
C ASP A 227 -8.74 -26.48 0.42
N SER A 228 -8.55 -25.56 1.36
CA SER A 228 -9.07 -24.19 1.34
C SER A 228 -8.51 -23.29 0.22
N TYR A 229 -7.91 -23.87 -0.82
CA TYR A 229 -7.15 -23.19 -1.86
C TYR A 229 -7.74 -23.47 -3.25
N GLU A 230 -7.94 -22.42 -4.02
CA GLU A 230 -8.49 -22.51 -5.38
C GLU A 230 -7.59 -23.26 -6.36
N ILE A 231 -6.27 -23.30 -6.10
CA ILE A 231 -5.26 -23.94 -6.97
C ILE A 231 -4.66 -25.14 -6.24
N PHE A 232 -4.51 -26.27 -6.93
CA PHE A 232 -3.73 -27.40 -6.42
C PHE A 232 -2.26 -27.28 -6.86
N TYR A 233 -1.32 -27.41 -5.93
CA TYR A 233 0.12 -27.41 -6.23
C TYR A 233 0.63 -28.85 -6.29
N ALA A 234 0.88 -29.33 -7.51
CA ALA A 234 1.52 -30.61 -7.72
C ALA A 234 3.05 -30.50 -7.56
N SER A 235 3.68 -31.48 -6.94
CA SER A 235 5.14 -31.63 -6.86
C SER A 235 5.55 -33.09 -7.08
N ALA A 236 6.85 -33.38 -6.98
CA ALA A 236 7.35 -34.75 -7.03
C ALA A 236 6.83 -35.63 -5.87
N THR A 237 6.42 -35.02 -4.75
CA THR A 237 5.99 -35.72 -3.52
C THR A 237 4.53 -35.47 -3.15
N ASN A 238 3.87 -34.49 -3.77
CA ASN A 238 2.46 -34.17 -3.55
C ASN A 238 1.74 -34.03 -4.89
N ASN A 239 1.10 -35.10 -5.35
CA ASN A 239 0.51 -35.18 -6.68
C ASN A 239 -0.82 -35.95 -6.72
N GLU A 240 -1.37 -36.34 -5.58
CA GLU A 240 -2.67 -36.99 -5.48
C GLU A 240 -3.74 -35.99 -5.02
N ILE A 241 -4.85 -35.93 -5.75
CA ILE A 241 -6.02 -35.12 -5.40
C ILE A 241 -7.18 -36.06 -5.13
N THR A 242 -7.65 -36.07 -3.87
CA THR A 242 -8.82 -36.85 -3.49
C THR A 242 -10.09 -36.29 -4.14
N LEU A 243 -10.89 -37.15 -4.76
CA LEU A 243 -12.20 -36.80 -5.29
C LEU A 243 -13.26 -37.01 -4.22
N MET A 244 -14.10 -36.01 -3.97
CA MET A 244 -15.31 -36.27 -3.19
C MET A 244 -16.47 -36.54 -4.12
N LEU A 245 -17.04 -37.72 -3.93
CA LEU A 245 -18.19 -38.22 -4.64
C LEU A 245 -19.39 -38.14 -3.69
N PRO A 246 -20.62 -38.02 -4.22
CA PRO A 246 -21.82 -38.05 -3.39
C PRO A 246 -21.81 -39.30 -2.50
N PHE A 247 -22.01 -39.17 -1.19
CA PHE A 247 -22.03 -40.33 -0.28
C PHE A 247 -23.14 -41.33 -0.61
N THR A 248 -24.16 -40.88 -1.35
CA THR A 248 -25.27 -41.68 -1.89
C THR A 248 -24.92 -42.43 -3.17
N LEU A 249 -23.75 -42.19 -3.77
CA LEU A 249 -23.32 -42.86 -5.00
C LEU A 249 -23.16 -44.36 -4.73
N LYS A 250 -23.83 -45.17 -5.56
CA LYS A 250 -23.64 -46.63 -5.61
C LYS A 250 -22.79 -47.01 -6.81
N GLU A 251 -22.23 -48.21 -6.76
CA GLU A 251 -21.41 -48.74 -7.85
C GLU A 251 -22.17 -48.79 -9.18
N GLU A 252 -23.49 -49.03 -9.14
CA GLU A 252 -24.37 -49.10 -10.31
C GLU A 252 -24.83 -47.74 -10.86
N ASP A 253 -24.57 -46.63 -10.15
CA ASP A 253 -25.09 -45.31 -10.51
C ASP A 253 -24.22 -44.57 -11.54
N TYR A 254 -23.00 -45.03 -11.79
CA TYR A 254 -22.07 -44.43 -12.75
C TYR A 254 -21.44 -45.43 -13.71
N THR A 255 -21.13 -44.98 -14.91
CA THR A 255 -20.51 -45.79 -15.97
C THR A 255 -19.03 -45.49 -16.12
N THR A 256 -18.66 -44.21 -16.05
CA THR A 256 -17.27 -43.76 -16.21
C THR A 256 -16.90 -42.66 -15.23
N LEU A 257 -15.63 -42.66 -14.81
CA LEU A 257 -14.97 -41.56 -14.11
C LEU A 257 -13.67 -41.29 -14.86
N ALA A 258 -13.54 -40.09 -15.40
CA ALA A 258 -12.43 -39.68 -16.25
C ALA A 258 -11.83 -38.36 -15.76
N ALA A 259 -10.53 -38.17 -16.00
CA ALA A 259 -9.85 -36.92 -15.72
C ALA A 259 -8.98 -36.51 -16.93
N THR A 260 -8.96 -35.21 -17.19
CA THR A 260 -8.17 -34.57 -18.24
C THR A 260 -7.45 -33.37 -17.67
N VAL A 261 -6.23 -33.11 -18.12
CA VAL A 261 -5.47 -31.92 -17.73
C VAL A 261 -5.10 -31.17 -19.00
N THR A 262 -5.58 -29.93 -19.13
CA THR A 262 -5.36 -29.08 -20.31
C THR A 262 -4.45 -27.91 -19.97
N ASN A 263 -3.47 -27.61 -20.82
CA ASN A 263 -2.66 -26.40 -20.76
C ASN A 263 -2.44 -25.83 -22.18
N GLU A 264 -1.63 -24.76 -22.30
CA GLU A 264 -1.29 -24.15 -23.60
C GLU A 264 -0.52 -25.09 -24.55
N SER A 265 0.09 -26.18 -24.06
CA SER A 265 0.86 -27.14 -24.85
C SER A 265 0.08 -28.41 -25.25
N GLY A 266 -1.17 -28.57 -24.81
CA GLY A 266 -2.05 -29.68 -25.20
C GLY A 266 -2.93 -30.23 -24.06
N THR A 267 -3.57 -31.37 -24.33
CA THR A 267 -4.47 -32.07 -23.39
C THR A 267 -3.89 -33.43 -23.00
N GLY A 268 -3.56 -33.64 -21.73
CA GLY A 268 -3.36 -34.96 -21.14
C GLY A 268 -4.72 -35.59 -20.79
N MET A 269 -4.96 -36.84 -21.20
CA MET A 269 -6.24 -37.53 -21.01
C MET A 269 -6.01 -38.99 -20.60
N ASP A 270 -6.76 -39.48 -19.60
CA ASP A 270 -6.87 -40.91 -19.29
C ASP A 270 -8.27 -41.41 -19.66
N VAL A 271 -8.33 -42.24 -20.70
CA VAL A 271 -9.50 -43.05 -21.11
C VAL A 271 -8.95 -44.44 -21.44
N LYS A 272 -9.54 -45.51 -20.89
CA LYS A 272 -9.11 -46.90 -21.12
C LYS A 272 -9.40 -47.41 -22.55
N THR A 273 -8.89 -46.73 -23.58
CA THR A 273 -8.68 -47.27 -24.92
C THR A 273 -7.52 -46.53 -25.63
N ARG A 274 -6.34 -47.17 -25.65
CA ARG A 274 -5.19 -47.06 -26.60
C ARG A 274 -4.43 -45.72 -26.84
N SER A 275 -3.15 -45.80 -26.46
CA SER A 275 -1.89 -45.39 -27.15
C SER A 275 -1.45 -43.92 -27.26
N ALA A 276 -0.38 -43.63 -26.49
CA ALA A 276 0.76 -42.71 -26.60
C ALA A 276 0.88 -41.67 -27.73
N THR A 277 1.29 -40.44 -27.36
CA THR A 277 2.39 -39.68 -28.02
C THR A 277 2.96 -38.56 -27.11
N THR A 278 4.30 -38.50 -27.05
CA THR A 278 5.22 -37.36 -26.75
C THR A 278 4.98 -36.45 -25.53
N GLN A 279 5.66 -36.80 -24.42
CA GLN A 279 6.45 -36.01 -23.44
C GLN A 279 6.30 -34.48 -23.20
N GLU A 280 5.20 -33.80 -23.56
CA GLU A 280 4.94 -32.38 -23.20
C GLU A 280 3.56 -32.11 -22.57
N ILE A 281 2.88 -33.17 -22.13
CA ILE A 281 1.55 -33.11 -21.51
C ILE A 281 1.56 -33.70 -20.11
N TRP A 282 0.71 -33.19 -19.22
CA TRP A 282 0.52 -33.74 -17.88
C TRP A 282 0.01 -35.18 -17.95
N GLY A 283 0.66 -36.10 -17.24
CA GLY A 283 0.11 -37.40 -16.94
C GLY A 283 -1.03 -37.26 -15.94
N VAL A 284 -2.10 -37.99 -16.17
CA VAL A 284 -3.26 -38.05 -15.28
C VAL A 284 -3.67 -39.51 -15.13
N GLN A 285 -3.93 -39.95 -13.91
CA GLN A 285 -4.45 -41.27 -13.60
C GLN A 285 -5.62 -41.15 -12.65
N VAL A 286 -6.68 -41.93 -12.89
CA VAL A 286 -7.86 -41.96 -12.02
C VAL A 286 -7.90 -43.25 -11.22
N THR A 287 -7.92 -43.11 -9.90
CA THR A 287 -8.28 -44.20 -8.97
C THR A 287 -9.79 -44.20 -8.81
N LYS A 288 -10.43 -45.31 -9.19
CA LYS A 288 -11.88 -45.48 -9.06
C LYS A 288 -12.32 -45.50 -7.59
N PRO A 289 -13.56 -45.06 -7.28
CA PRO A 289 -14.12 -45.26 -5.96
C PRO A 289 -14.23 -46.73 -5.59
N SER A 290 -14.03 -47.04 -4.31
CA SER A 290 -14.44 -48.31 -3.71
C SER A 290 -15.75 -48.14 -2.97
N PHE A 291 -16.51 -49.23 -2.85
CA PHE A 291 -17.82 -49.26 -2.21
C PHE A 291 -17.82 -50.28 -1.06
N ALA A 292 -18.42 -49.91 0.06
CA ALA A 292 -18.63 -50.76 1.22
C ALA A 292 -20.08 -50.59 1.69
N GLU A 293 -20.75 -51.70 2.01
CA GLU A 293 -22.14 -51.70 2.50
C GLU A 293 -23.15 -50.94 1.61
N GLY A 294 -22.88 -50.88 0.30
CA GLY A 294 -23.76 -50.20 -0.67
C GLY A 294 -23.59 -48.68 -0.74
N ALA A 295 -22.54 -48.12 -0.13
CA ALA A 295 -22.18 -46.71 -0.21
C ALA A 295 -20.71 -46.53 -0.64
N VAL A 296 -20.37 -45.37 -1.21
CA VAL A 296 -19.00 -45.04 -1.59
C VAL A 296 -18.14 -44.82 -0.34
N VAL A 297 -16.93 -45.40 -0.33
CA VAL A 297 -15.96 -45.16 0.75
C VAL A 297 -15.35 -43.78 0.56
N THR A 298 -15.53 -42.89 1.53
CA THR A 298 -15.00 -41.52 1.50
C THR A 298 -13.48 -41.54 1.27
N GLY A 299 -13.01 -40.74 0.31
CA GLY A 299 -11.59 -40.62 -0.02
C GLY A 299 -10.97 -41.76 -0.84
N SER A 300 -11.78 -42.75 -1.26
CA SER A 300 -11.31 -43.88 -2.08
C SER A 300 -11.00 -43.50 -3.53
N ALA A 301 -11.71 -42.51 -4.09
CA ALA A 301 -11.48 -42.01 -5.44
C ALA A 301 -10.43 -40.90 -5.44
N LYS A 302 -9.48 -40.96 -6.37
CA LYS A 302 -8.37 -40.00 -6.46
C LYS A 302 -8.01 -39.71 -7.91
N VAL A 303 -7.42 -38.55 -8.15
CA VAL A 303 -6.68 -38.23 -9.38
C VAL A 303 -5.22 -38.07 -9.03
N THR A 304 -4.35 -38.85 -9.65
CA THR A 304 -2.91 -38.72 -9.52
C THR A 304 -2.36 -38.01 -10.74
N LEU A 305 -1.61 -36.94 -10.52
CA LEU A 305 -0.99 -36.14 -11.56
C LEU A 305 0.48 -36.49 -11.72
N THR A 306 0.99 -36.42 -12.93
CA THR A 306 2.43 -36.54 -13.21
C THR A 306 2.83 -35.37 -14.07
N ALA A 307 3.70 -34.51 -13.54
CA ALA A 307 4.16 -33.35 -14.28
C ALA A 307 5.02 -33.78 -15.49
N PRO A 308 4.93 -33.07 -16.64
CA PRO A 308 5.80 -33.34 -17.78
C PRO A 308 7.26 -32.98 -17.46
N ALA A 309 8.20 -33.67 -18.11
CA ALA A 309 9.64 -33.58 -17.79
C ALA A 309 10.24 -32.17 -17.94
N ASN A 310 9.64 -31.29 -18.76
CA ASN A 310 10.13 -29.94 -19.05
C ASN A 310 9.14 -28.84 -18.63
N ILE A 311 8.31 -29.08 -17.62
CA ILE A 311 7.31 -28.08 -17.20
C ILE A 311 7.97 -26.77 -16.73
N LYS A 312 7.51 -25.64 -17.27
CA LYS A 312 7.92 -24.32 -16.79
C LYS A 312 7.38 -24.10 -15.37
N LEU A 313 8.24 -23.66 -14.46
CA LEU A 313 7.86 -23.23 -13.12
C LEU A 313 6.82 -22.10 -13.25
N SER A 314 5.68 -22.21 -12.57
CA SER A 314 4.45 -21.37 -12.70
C SER A 314 3.47 -21.68 -13.84
N ALA A 315 3.73 -22.69 -14.67
CA ALA A 315 2.75 -23.15 -15.65
C ALA A 315 1.48 -23.63 -14.93
N THR A 316 0.34 -23.02 -15.28
CA THR A 316 -0.98 -23.44 -14.79
C THR A 316 -1.59 -24.37 -15.82
N ALA A 317 -2.17 -25.47 -15.36
CA ALA A 317 -3.01 -26.36 -16.14
C ALA A 317 -4.40 -26.40 -15.52
N LEU A 318 -5.41 -26.77 -16.29
CA LEU A 318 -6.76 -26.98 -15.81
C LEU A 318 -7.01 -28.48 -15.73
N LEU A 319 -7.12 -29.02 -14.52
CA LEU A 319 -7.65 -30.36 -14.30
C LEU A 319 -9.16 -30.30 -14.46
N LYS A 320 -9.71 -31.20 -15.28
CA LYS A 320 -11.12 -31.42 -15.48
C LYS A 320 -11.43 -32.87 -15.16
N VAL A 321 -12.33 -33.10 -14.22
CA VAL A 321 -12.81 -34.43 -13.82
C VAL A 321 -14.28 -34.56 -14.21
N THR A 322 -14.61 -35.66 -14.88
CA THR A 322 -15.96 -35.95 -15.37
C THR A 322 -16.40 -37.32 -14.86
N ILE A 323 -17.56 -37.38 -14.19
CA ILE A 323 -18.28 -38.64 -13.95
C ILE A 323 -19.46 -38.71 -14.91
N THR A 324 -19.73 -39.89 -15.45
CA THR A 324 -20.89 -40.14 -16.31
C THR A 324 -21.81 -41.11 -15.59
N ASP A 325 -23.08 -40.74 -15.45
CA ASP A 325 -24.05 -41.61 -14.78
C ASP A 325 -24.44 -42.82 -15.65
N LYS A 326 -25.26 -43.71 -15.07
CA LYS A 326 -25.82 -44.89 -15.76
C LYS A 326 -26.69 -44.57 -16.98
N ASN A 327 -27.20 -43.35 -17.10
CA ASN A 327 -28.01 -42.89 -18.23
C ASN A 327 -27.17 -42.20 -19.31
N GLY A 328 -25.84 -42.11 -19.13
CA GLY A 328 -24.93 -41.45 -20.06
C GLY A 328 -24.85 -39.92 -19.90
N LYS A 329 -25.31 -39.37 -18.76
CA LYS A 329 -25.20 -37.93 -18.48
C LYS A 329 -23.87 -37.62 -17.78
N ASP A 330 -23.15 -36.65 -18.33
CA ASP A 330 -21.87 -36.18 -17.79
C ASP A 330 -22.04 -35.10 -16.71
N PHE A 331 -21.24 -35.22 -15.68
CA PHE A 331 -21.08 -34.26 -14.59
C PHE A 331 -19.60 -33.90 -14.48
N THR A 332 -19.28 -32.64 -14.71
CA THR A 332 -17.90 -32.17 -14.84
C THR A 332 -17.57 -31.12 -13.80
N VAL A 333 -16.38 -31.22 -13.23
CA VAL A 333 -15.76 -30.21 -12.37
C VAL A 333 -14.33 -29.91 -12.82
N THR A 334 -13.89 -28.69 -12.59
CA THR A 334 -12.56 -28.22 -13.00
C THR A 334 -11.81 -27.58 -11.86
N ARG A 335 -10.49 -27.74 -11.84
CA ARG A 335 -9.60 -27.15 -10.84
C ARG A 335 -8.26 -26.74 -11.47
N PRO A 336 -7.78 -25.51 -11.25
CA PRO A 336 -6.43 -25.14 -11.65
C PRO A 336 -5.36 -25.95 -10.90
N VAL A 337 -4.31 -26.32 -11.61
CA VAL A 337 -3.14 -27.04 -11.10
C VAL A 337 -1.88 -26.26 -11.47
N LYS A 338 -0.97 -26.05 -10.52
CA LYS A 338 0.38 -25.52 -10.75
C LYS A 338 1.42 -26.56 -10.36
N TYR A 339 2.52 -26.64 -11.10
CA TYR A 339 3.66 -27.45 -10.67
C TYR A 339 4.65 -26.62 -9.85
N PHE A 340 5.03 -27.16 -8.69
CA PHE A 340 6.10 -26.65 -7.85
C PHE A 340 7.24 -27.67 -7.78
N ASP A 341 8.36 -27.32 -8.38
CA ASP A 341 9.58 -28.13 -8.43
C ASP A 341 10.38 -28.02 -7.12
N GLY A 342 9.75 -28.28 -5.97
CA GLY A 342 10.35 -28.10 -4.65
C GLY A 342 9.55 -28.80 -3.55
N LEU A 343 9.95 -28.56 -2.30
CA LEU A 343 9.27 -29.11 -1.14
C LEU A 343 8.00 -28.29 -0.84
N ILE A 344 6.87 -28.96 -0.66
CA ILE A 344 5.61 -28.34 -0.18
C ILE A 344 5.37 -28.86 1.24
N VAL A 345 5.13 -27.95 2.19
CA VAL A 345 4.93 -28.29 3.61
C VAL A 345 3.65 -27.66 4.15
N GLU A 346 2.89 -28.43 4.93
CA GLU A 346 1.83 -27.90 5.78
C GLU A 346 2.42 -27.41 7.10
N SER A 347 2.14 -26.15 7.44
CA SER A 347 2.68 -25.49 8.62
C SER A 347 1.55 -24.90 9.45
N THR A 348 1.69 -25.04 10.77
CA THR A 348 0.97 -24.25 11.77
C THR A 348 1.96 -23.32 12.43
N ALA A 349 1.58 -22.08 12.69
CA ALA A 349 2.42 -21.04 13.30
C ALA A 349 3.46 -21.57 14.32
N GLY A 350 4.75 -21.47 13.97
CA GLY A 350 5.91 -21.83 14.79
C GLY A 350 6.49 -23.22 14.54
N ASN A 351 5.84 -24.07 13.75
CA ASN A 351 6.27 -25.46 13.53
C ASN A 351 7.20 -25.66 12.33
N LEU A 352 7.53 -24.64 11.54
CA LEU A 352 8.27 -24.86 10.28
C LEU A 352 9.63 -25.52 10.50
N SER A 353 10.27 -25.24 11.65
CA SER A 353 11.56 -25.84 12.04
C SER A 353 11.51 -27.35 12.27
N THR A 354 10.34 -27.91 12.60
CA THR A 354 10.16 -29.36 12.76
C THR A 354 9.77 -30.03 11.45
N GLU A 355 9.06 -29.31 10.58
CA GLU A 355 8.60 -29.84 9.30
C GLU A 355 9.70 -29.83 8.21
N VAL A 356 10.57 -28.82 8.24
CA VAL A 356 11.67 -28.67 7.28
C VAL A 356 13.00 -28.79 8.01
N THR A 357 13.50 -30.00 8.21
CA THR A 357 14.78 -30.24 8.91
C THR A 357 16.00 -30.24 7.98
N ASP A 358 15.79 -30.41 6.67
CA ASP A 358 16.85 -30.37 5.66
C ASP A 358 17.16 -28.93 5.25
N GLY A 359 18.26 -28.39 5.77
CA GLY A 359 18.75 -27.04 5.42
C GLY A 359 19.26 -26.89 3.98
N SER A 360 19.35 -27.98 3.20
CA SER A 360 19.76 -27.96 1.78
C SER A 360 18.60 -27.68 0.81
N VAL A 361 17.36 -27.55 1.31
CA VAL A 361 16.18 -27.22 0.51
C VAL A 361 16.39 -25.90 -0.24
N ARG A 362 16.34 -25.97 -1.56
CA ARG A 362 16.50 -24.79 -2.46
C ARG A 362 15.16 -24.14 -2.84
N LYS A 363 14.05 -24.87 -2.78
CA LYS A 363 12.73 -24.38 -3.18
C LYS A 363 11.70 -24.91 -2.19
N LEU A 364 11.00 -24.00 -1.51
CA LEU A 364 10.03 -24.31 -0.45
C LEU A 364 8.71 -23.58 -0.72
N ALA A 365 7.60 -24.30 -0.64
CA ALA A 365 6.26 -23.74 -0.59
C ALA A 365 5.61 -24.08 0.75
N ILE A 366 4.98 -23.11 1.38
CA ILE A 366 4.37 -23.27 2.71
C ILE A 366 2.86 -23.09 2.58
N LYS A 367 2.12 -24.04 3.16
CA LYS A 367 0.66 -24.06 3.25
C LYS A 367 0.25 -23.92 4.71
N GLY A 368 -0.72 -23.07 5.01
CA GLY A 368 -1.25 -22.88 6.36
C GLY A 368 -0.79 -21.59 7.01
N SER A 369 -0.52 -21.62 8.32
CA SER A 369 -0.24 -20.41 9.11
C SER A 369 1.23 -20.28 9.48
N MET A 370 1.70 -19.04 9.62
CA MET A 370 3.08 -18.71 9.95
C MET A 370 3.16 -17.63 11.03
N ASN A 371 4.23 -17.65 11.83
CA ASN A 371 4.55 -16.59 12.79
C ASN A 371 6.03 -16.15 12.71
N ALA A 372 6.44 -15.30 13.65
CA ALA A 372 7.79 -14.74 13.71
C ALA A 372 8.91 -15.80 13.84
N ASP A 373 8.63 -16.94 14.49
CA ASP A 373 9.60 -18.02 14.66
C ASP A 373 9.88 -18.73 13.33
N ASP A 374 8.84 -18.96 12.51
CA ASP A 374 8.99 -19.55 11.17
C ASP A 374 9.83 -18.67 10.26
N PHE A 375 9.56 -17.36 10.25
CA PHE A 375 10.35 -16.37 9.52
C PHE A 375 11.82 -16.31 9.99
N THR A 376 12.04 -16.43 11.30
CA THR A 376 13.38 -16.51 11.87
C THR A 376 14.11 -17.77 11.44
N TYR A 377 13.41 -18.90 11.43
CA TYR A 377 13.94 -20.17 10.95
C TYR A 377 14.35 -20.10 9.47
N ILE A 378 13.49 -19.55 8.60
CA ILE A 378 13.79 -19.37 7.17
C ILE A 378 15.10 -18.58 7.00
N ARG A 379 15.25 -17.46 7.71
CA ARG A 379 16.42 -16.59 7.59
C ARG A 379 17.70 -17.20 8.14
N GLN A 380 17.63 -17.92 9.26
CA GLN A 380 18.81 -18.37 10.00
C GLN A 380 19.26 -19.78 9.63
N SER A 381 18.33 -20.64 9.22
CA SER A 381 18.58 -22.07 9.04
C SER A 381 18.54 -22.52 7.57
N LEU A 382 17.67 -21.94 6.73
CA LEU A 382 17.48 -22.36 5.34
C LEU A 382 18.44 -21.64 4.37
N ASN A 383 19.74 -21.77 4.61
CA ASN A 383 20.80 -20.99 3.94
C ASN A 383 21.01 -21.32 2.44
N ALA A 384 20.40 -22.40 1.92
CA ALA A 384 20.42 -22.75 0.51
C ALA A 384 19.13 -22.36 -0.24
N LEU A 385 18.15 -21.77 0.45
CA LEU A 385 16.84 -21.46 -0.10
C LEU A 385 16.92 -20.38 -1.17
N GLU A 386 16.44 -20.68 -2.37
CA GLU A 386 16.42 -19.78 -3.53
C GLU A 386 15.01 -19.29 -3.88
N VAL A 387 13.99 -20.12 -3.64
CA VAL A 387 12.60 -19.80 -3.92
C VAL A 387 11.75 -20.11 -2.70
N LEU A 388 11.03 -19.10 -2.21
CA LEU A 388 10.02 -19.23 -1.16
C LEU A 388 8.65 -18.89 -1.73
N ASP A 389 7.72 -19.83 -1.70
CA ASP A 389 6.34 -19.62 -2.12
C ASP A 389 5.42 -19.59 -0.91
N LEU A 390 4.92 -18.40 -0.58
CA LEU A 390 3.99 -18.16 0.52
C LEU A 390 2.54 -18.05 0.02
N SER A 391 2.27 -18.33 -1.25
CA SER A 391 0.95 -18.09 -1.85
C SER A 391 -0.19 -18.90 -1.23
N MET A 392 0.14 -19.99 -0.53
CA MET A 392 -0.81 -20.84 0.20
C MET A 392 -0.83 -20.55 1.71
N THR A 393 -0.27 -19.43 2.16
CA THR A 393 -0.34 -19.03 3.57
C THR A 393 -1.54 -18.13 3.85
N ASP A 394 -1.99 -18.08 5.10
CA ASP A 394 -3.03 -17.15 5.57
C ASP A 394 -2.49 -15.74 5.91
N LEU A 395 -1.26 -15.43 5.48
CA LEU A 395 -0.55 -14.22 5.84
C LEU A 395 -1.29 -12.97 5.34
N ALA A 396 -1.74 -12.12 6.28
CA ALA A 396 -2.39 -10.86 5.97
C ALA A 396 -1.39 -9.71 5.71
N VAL A 397 -0.19 -9.80 6.30
CA VAL A 397 0.88 -8.80 6.17
C VAL A 397 2.24 -9.49 6.12
N MET A 398 3.16 -9.01 5.28
CA MET A 398 4.55 -9.40 5.40
C MET A 398 5.16 -8.66 6.60
N PRO A 399 5.58 -9.36 7.67
CA PRO A 399 5.83 -8.72 8.96
C PRO A 399 7.12 -7.92 9.00
N ASN A 400 7.22 -7.00 9.96
CA ASN A 400 8.39 -6.18 10.23
C ASN A 400 9.63 -7.08 10.37
N ARG A 401 10.65 -6.80 9.55
CA ARG A 401 11.88 -7.60 9.45
C ARG A 401 11.66 -9.10 9.18
N GLY A 402 10.54 -9.47 8.56
CA GLY A 402 10.14 -10.86 8.34
C GLY A 402 11.22 -11.71 7.66
N LEU A 403 11.80 -11.23 6.57
CA LEU A 403 12.92 -11.86 5.85
C LEU A 403 14.18 -10.98 5.81
N ALA A 404 14.27 -9.97 6.68
CA ALA A 404 15.42 -9.07 6.77
C ALA A 404 16.70 -9.72 7.31
N PHE A 405 17.86 -9.26 6.82
CA PHE A 405 19.17 -9.66 7.36
C PHE A 405 19.84 -8.48 8.10
N ASN A 406 20.30 -8.74 9.33
CA ASN A 406 20.79 -7.70 10.26
C ASN A 406 22.17 -7.12 9.92
N LYS A 407 22.89 -7.65 8.93
CA LYS A 407 24.17 -7.10 8.47
C LYS A 407 24.28 -7.20 6.94
N PRO A 408 24.82 -6.17 6.26
CA PRO A 408 25.04 -6.20 4.81
C PRO A 408 26.03 -7.31 4.34
N LEU A 409 26.77 -7.91 5.27
CA LEU A 409 27.83 -8.90 5.03
C LEU A 409 27.56 -10.29 5.64
N SER A 410 26.42 -10.50 6.31
CA SER A 410 26.05 -11.84 6.82
C SER A 410 24.57 -12.10 6.59
N ALA A 411 24.22 -12.49 5.37
CA ALA A 411 22.86 -12.83 4.96
C ALA A 411 22.81 -14.24 4.36
N ASN A 412 21.64 -14.86 4.39
CA ASN A 412 21.27 -15.88 3.42
C ASN A 412 21.35 -15.21 2.03
N THR A 413 22.33 -15.64 1.24
CA THR A 413 22.71 -15.02 -0.04
C THR A 413 22.04 -15.71 -1.23
N THR A 414 21.09 -16.60 -1.00
CA THR A 414 20.54 -17.44 -2.06
C THR A 414 19.10 -17.11 -2.43
N LEU A 415 18.33 -16.46 -1.54
CA LEU A 415 16.90 -16.21 -1.77
C LEU A 415 16.67 -15.23 -2.93
N LYS A 416 16.30 -15.78 -4.09
CA LYS A 416 16.11 -15.05 -5.35
C LYS A 416 14.68 -14.64 -5.61
N ARG A 417 13.72 -15.40 -5.10
CA ARG A 417 12.30 -15.14 -5.37
C ARG A 417 11.44 -15.48 -4.16
N VAL A 418 10.53 -14.57 -3.86
CA VAL A 418 9.44 -14.77 -2.90
C VAL A 418 8.12 -14.55 -3.61
N VAL A 419 7.16 -15.46 -3.43
CA VAL A 419 5.78 -15.31 -3.91
C VAL A 419 4.91 -15.00 -2.70
N LEU A 420 4.27 -13.83 -2.69
CA LEU A 420 3.35 -13.42 -1.62
C LEU A 420 1.95 -14.02 -1.85
N PRO A 421 1.17 -14.34 -0.80
CA PRO A 421 -0.23 -14.68 -0.95
C PRO A 421 -1.07 -13.45 -1.30
N ALA A 422 -2.19 -13.67 -1.99
CA ALA A 422 -3.10 -12.62 -2.40
C ALA A 422 -3.74 -11.87 -1.21
N THR A 423 -3.69 -12.47 -0.01
CA THR A 423 -4.15 -11.90 1.25
C THR A 423 -3.21 -10.84 1.84
N VAL A 424 -1.96 -10.73 1.36
CA VAL A 424 -1.02 -9.71 1.86
C VAL A 424 -1.46 -8.33 1.39
N THR A 425 -1.93 -7.52 2.34
CA THR A 425 -2.34 -6.12 2.11
C THR A 425 -1.27 -5.12 2.52
N ALA A 426 -0.25 -5.53 3.27
CA ALA A 426 0.85 -4.65 3.66
C ALA A 426 2.18 -5.40 3.70
N ILE A 427 3.23 -4.71 3.27
CA ILE A 427 4.62 -5.12 3.48
C ILE A 427 5.20 -4.19 4.55
N GLU A 428 5.46 -4.70 5.74
CA GLU A 428 5.86 -3.88 6.88
C GLU A 428 7.34 -3.44 6.80
N GLU A 429 7.75 -2.66 7.80
CA GLU A 429 9.09 -2.09 7.91
C GLU A 429 10.19 -3.15 7.74
N ALA A 430 11.14 -2.86 6.87
CA ALA A 430 12.31 -3.68 6.61
C ALA A 430 12.00 -5.15 6.25
N ALA A 431 10.79 -5.51 5.82
CA ALA A 431 10.36 -6.89 5.61
C ALA A 431 11.34 -7.75 4.78
N PHE A 432 12.00 -7.17 3.78
CA PHE A 432 13.02 -7.81 2.93
C PHE A 432 14.36 -7.06 2.94
N ALA A 433 14.63 -6.23 3.94
CA ALA A 433 15.87 -5.45 3.97
C ALA A 433 17.10 -6.37 3.95
N ASN A 434 18.06 -6.07 3.09
CA ASN A 434 19.28 -6.83 2.84
C ASN A 434 19.05 -8.23 2.25
N CYS A 435 17.89 -8.50 1.63
CA CYS A 435 17.70 -9.67 0.76
C CYS A 435 18.47 -9.51 -0.55
N ARG A 436 19.81 -9.50 -0.48
CA ARG A 436 20.72 -9.09 -1.56
C ARG A 436 20.60 -9.92 -2.84
N ALA A 437 20.12 -11.16 -2.74
CA ALA A 437 19.94 -12.05 -3.89
C ALA A 437 18.54 -11.98 -4.50
N LEU A 438 17.59 -11.28 -3.87
CA LEU A 438 16.22 -11.16 -4.35
C LEU A 438 16.23 -10.47 -5.70
N GLU A 439 15.69 -11.15 -6.72
CA GLU A 439 15.77 -10.73 -8.12
C GLU A 439 14.49 -10.03 -8.59
N THR A 440 13.34 -10.47 -8.09
CA THR A 440 12.02 -9.98 -8.49
C THR A 440 11.10 -9.93 -7.29
N MET A 441 10.22 -8.93 -7.27
CA MET A 441 9.14 -8.85 -6.30
C MET A 441 7.85 -8.40 -6.98
N ASP A 442 6.75 -9.05 -6.59
CA ASP A 442 5.41 -8.68 -6.98
C ASP A 442 4.62 -8.30 -5.72
N THR A 443 4.15 -7.05 -5.67
CA THR A 443 3.37 -6.50 -4.56
C THR A 443 1.96 -6.11 -5.00
N GLU A 444 1.38 -6.77 -6.01
CA GLU A 444 0.08 -6.43 -6.64
C GLU A 444 -1.04 -6.10 -5.64
N ASN A 445 -1.15 -6.88 -4.55
CA ASN A 445 -2.21 -6.74 -3.56
C ASN A 445 -1.86 -5.86 -2.34
N ALA A 446 -0.60 -5.41 -2.25
CA ALA A 446 -0.17 -4.57 -1.14
C ALA A 446 -0.71 -3.13 -1.29
N GLN A 447 -1.45 -2.68 -0.29
CA GLN A 447 -1.88 -1.29 -0.12
C GLN A 447 -0.75 -0.40 0.42
N SER A 448 0.22 -0.99 1.12
CA SER A 448 1.36 -0.24 1.65
C SER A 448 2.68 -1.01 1.57
N ILE A 449 3.75 -0.28 1.27
CA ILE A 449 5.13 -0.75 1.28
C ILE A 449 5.92 0.05 2.33
N GLY A 450 6.32 -0.64 3.39
CA GLY A 450 6.92 -0.11 4.60
C GLY A 450 8.30 0.51 4.41
N ARG A 451 8.72 1.23 5.45
CA ARG A 451 10.04 1.87 5.49
C ARG A 451 11.13 0.82 5.33
N TRP A 452 12.14 1.07 4.49
CA TRP A 452 13.23 0.12 4.21
C TRP A 452 12.81 -1.27 3.71
N ALA A 453 11.57 -1.46 3.25
CA ALA A 453 11.02 -2.79 2.93
C ALA A 453 11.95 -3.65 2.04
N PHE A 454 12.61 -3.05 1.05
CA PHE A 454 13.55 -3.67 0.13
C PHE A 454 14.94 -3.01 0.14
N GLU A 455 15.30 -2.32 1.22
CA GLU A 455 16.62 -1.67 1.33
C GLU A 455 17.76 -2.67 1.05
N ASN A 456 18.76 -2.28 0.25
CA ASN A 456 19.91 -3.10 -0.12
C ASN A 456 19.54 -4.44 -0.80
N CYS A 457 18.38 -4.55 -1.46
CA CYS A 457 18.08 -5.66 -2.37
C CYS A 457 18.83 -5.48 -3.69
N ILE A 458 20.16 -5.58 -3.65
CA ILE A 458 21.05 -5.19 -4.76
C ILE A 458 20.86 -5.98 -6.07
N SER A 459 20.23 -7.17 -6.03
CA SER A 459 19.94 -7.97 -7.23
C SER A 459 18.51 -7.75 -7.77
N LEU A 460 17.71 -6.91 -7.12
CA LEU A 460 16.30 -6.72 -7.44
C LEU A 460 16.19 -5.91 -8.73
N ARG A 461 15.94 -6.60 -9.84
CA ARG A 461 15.88 -5.99 -11.17
C ARG A 461 14.50 -5.42 -11.52
N ASN A 462 13.45 -6.09 -11.02
CA ASN A 462 12.07 -5.81 -11.37
C ASN A 462 11.19 -5.85 -10.12
N VAL A 463 10.40 -4.80 -9.94
CA VAL A 463 9.35 -4.73 -8.92
C VAL A 463 8.04 -4.35 -9.59
N HIS A 464 7.01 -5.19 -9.40
CA HIS A 464 5.64 -4.80 -9.74
C HIS A 464 4.98 -4.17 -8.51
N ILE A 465 4.64 -2.88 -8.62
CA ILE A 465 3.84 -2.15 -7.63
C ILE A 465 2.42 -2.10 -8.15
N GLY A 466 1.47 -2.66 -7.39
CA GLY A 466 0.09 -2.82 -7.83
C GLY A 466 -0.73 -1.54 -7.75
N GLU A 467 -1.80 -1.45 -8.55
CA GLU A 467 -2.71 -0.29 -8.61
C GLU A 467 -3.48 -0.03 -7.30
N LYS A 468 -3.41 -0.96 -6.33
CA LYS A 468 -3.99 -0.79 -4.98
C LYS A 468 -3.02 -0.13 -4.00
N THR A 469 -1.75 0.04 -4.36
CA THR A 469 -0.75 0.62 -3.47
C THR A 469 -1.04 2.10 -3.26
N GLU A 470 -1.32 2.49 -2.02
CA GLU A 470 -1.61 3.87 -1.63
C GLU A 470 -0.38 4.56 -1.03
N ASN A 471 0.47 3.78 -0.34
CA ASN A 471 1.59 4.30 0.44
C ASN A 471 2.89 3.57 0.15
N ILE A 472 3.95 4.31 -0.17
CA ILE A 472 5.32 3.81 -0.25
C ILE A 472 6.20 4.67 0.66
N TYR A 473 6.65 4.07 1.76
CA TYR A 473 7.35 4.79 2.83
C TYR A 473 8.85 4.97 2.54
N ASN A 474 9.51 5.75 3.40
CA ASN A 474 10.90 6.19 3.22
C ASN A 474 11.87 5.03 3.00
N SER A 475 12.83 5.24 2.10
CA SER A 475 13.93 4.32 1.81
C SER A 475 13.50 2.89 1.40
N ALA A 476 12.25 2.68 0.96
CA ALA A 476 11.74 1.34 0.69
C ALA A 476 12.54 0.58 -0.38
N PHE A 477 13.15 1.27 -1.35
CA PHE A 477 13.99 0.67 -2.40
C PHE A 477 15.42 1.22 -2.40
N MET A 478 15.87 1.81 -1.29
CA MET A 478 17.23 2.37 -1.18
C MET A 478 18.28 1.31 -1.51
N ASN A 479 19.29 1.68 -2.32
CA ASN A 479 20.37 0.84 -2.80
C ASN A 479 19.93 -0.46 -3.51
N CYS A 480 18.77 -0.46 -4.17
CA CYS A 480 18.42 -1.52 -5.12
C CYS A 480 19.20 -1.32 -6.43
N THR A 481 20.51 -1.53 -6.40
CA THR A 481 21.42 -1.11 -7.48
C THR A 481 21.17 -1.81 -8.82
N ALA A 482 20.55 -2.99 -8.86
CA ALA A 482 20.16 -3.66 -10.12
C ALA A 482 18.78 -3.26 -10.65
N LEU A 483 18.00 -2.46 -9.93
CA LEU A 483 16.64 -2.09 -10.30
C LEU A 483 16.68 -1.25 -11.56
N ALA A 484 16.09 -1.75 -12.65
CA ALA A 484 16.19 -1.12 -13.97
C ALA A 484 14.98 -0.26 -14.31
N THR A 485 13.79 -0.74 -13.92
CA THR A 485 12.51 -0.10 -14.27
C THR A 485 11.52 -0.15 -13.12
N VAL A 486 10.79 0.94 -12.90
CA VAL A 486 9.68 0.99 -11.93
C VAL A 486 8.50 1.79 -12.49
N ASN A 487 7.29 1.29 -12.28
CA ASN A 487 6.05 2.03 -12.51
C ASN A 487 5.40 2.37 -11.16
N ILE A 488 5.20 3.66 -10.90
CA ILE A 488 4.49 4.15 -9.72
C ILE A 488 3.03 4.40 -10.12
N PRO A 489 2.06 3.65 -9.57
CA PRO A 489 0.66 3.81 -9.90
C PRO A 489 0.08 5.12 -9.34
N GLY A 490 -0.98 5.63 -10.00
CA GLY A 490 -1.60 6.91 -9.65
C GLY A 490 -2.30 6.92 -8.29
N SER A 491 -2.53 5.74 -7.71
CA SER A 491 -3.01 5.55 -6.34
C SER A 491 -2.00 6.00 -5.28
N VAL A 492 -0.70 6.02 -5.60
CA VAL A 492 0.36 6.47 -4.69
C VAL A 492 0.41 7.99 -4.67
N GLN A 493 -0.07 8.60 -3.59
CA GLN A 493 -0.12 10.07 -3.51
C GLN A 493 1.21 10.71 -3.10
N THR A 494 2.02 9.99 -2.32
CA THR A 494 3.27 10.49 -1.75
C THR A 494 4.38 9.47 -1.91
N LEU A 495 5.52 9.89 -2.45
CA LEU A 495 6.76 9.11 -2.47
C LEU A 495 7.62 9.48 -1.26
N GLY A 496 8.03 8.46 -0.48
CA GLY A 496 8.82 8.64 0.73
C GLY A 496 10.23 9.22 0.49
N ARG A 497 10.83 9.76 1.56
CA ARG A 497 12.20 10.29 1.54
C ARG A 497 13.20 9.18 1.20
N TRP A 498 14.20 9.48 0.35
CA TRP A 498 15.23 8.53 -0.08
C TRP A 498 14.71 7.25 -0.73
N LEU A 499 13.48 7.27 -1.28
CA LEU A 499 12.78 6.05 -1.72
C LEU A 499 13.62 5.17 -2.64
N PHE A 500 14.28 5.78 -3.63
CA PHE A 500 15.14 5.11 -4.61
C PHE A 500 16.60 5.57 -4.50
N GLU A 501 17.02 6.11 -3.35
CA GLU A 501 18.42 6.57 -3.18
C GLU A 501 19.41 5.46 -3.58
N GLY A 502 20.39 5.78 -4.43
CA GLY A 502 21.42 4.83 -4.87
C GLY A 502 20.93 3.73 -5.82
N CYS A 503 19.75 3.87 -6.44
CA CYS A 503 19.32 2.97 -7.53
C CYS A 503 20.05 3.32 -8.84
N GLU A 504 21.35 3.04 -8.88
CA GLU A 504 22.27 3.47 -9.95
C GLU A 504 21.93 2.95 -11.36
N ASN A 505 21.21 1.82 -11.48
CA ASN A 505 20.76 1.29 -12.78
C ASN A 505 19.29 1.60 -13.11
N LEU A 506 18.58 2.40 -12.29
CA LEU A 506 17.18 2.75 -12.53
C LEU A 506 17.09 3.71 -13.72
N GLU A 507 17.06 3.17 -14.93
CA GLU A 507 17.08 3.92 -16.17
C GLU A 507 15.73 4.56 -16.48
N THR A 508 14.64 3.81 -16.26
CA THR A 508 13.28 4.25 -16.57
C THR A 508 12.37 4.18 -15.36
N ILE A 509 11.75 5.31 -15.04
CA ILE A 509 10.71 5.40 -14.03
C ILE A 509 9.48 6.09 -14.62
N THR A 510 8.32 5.50 -14.40
CA THR A 510 7.04 6.11 -14.75
C THR A 510 6.34 6.56 -13.48
N LEU A 511 5.98 7.83 -13.41
CA LEU A 511 5.12 8.40 -12.39
C LEU A 511 3.75 8.62 -13.03
N ASN A 512 2.72 7.91 -12.59
CA ASN A 512 1.37 8.07 -13.14
C ASN A 512 0.66 9.29 -12.54
N GLU A 513 -0.31 9.83 -13.27
CA GLU A 513 -1.18 10.90 -12.79
C GLU A 513 -1.89 10.48 -11.50
N GLY A 514 -1.85 11.35 -10.49
CA GLY A 514 -2.32 11.06 -9.13
C GLY A 514 -1.22 11.14 -8.07
N VAL A 515 0.04 10.96 -8.47
CA VAL A 515 1.21 11.27 -7.62
C VAL A 515 1.25 12.77 -7.35
N ARG A 516 1.18 13.19 -6.08
CA ARG A 516 1.12 14.62 -5.69
C ARG A 516 2.41 15.11 -5.06
N ASN A 517 2.99 14.31 -4.16
CA ASN A 517 4.10 14.75 -3.33
C ASN A 517 5.33 13.88 -3.57
N LEU A 518 6.42 14.53 -3.96
CA LEU A 518 7.75 13.96 -3.87
C LEU A 518 8.33 14.33 -2.50
N SER A 519 9.21 13.51 -1.94
CA SER A 519 9.96 13.84 -0.73
C SER A 519 11.41 14.21 -1.06
N PRO A 520 12.15 14.87 -0.14
CA PRO A 520 13.58 15.14 -0.36
C PRO A 520 14.37 13.88 -0.71
N SER A 521 15.33 14.02 -1.61
CA SER A 521 16.24 12.94 -2.02
C SER A 521 15.56 11.68 -2.60
N THR A 522 14.30 11.75 -3.06
CA THR A 522 13.55 10.58 -3.57
C THR A 522 14.32 9.78 -4.63
N PHE A 523 15.02 10.45 -5.54
CA PHE A 523 15.82 9.85 -6.62
C PHE A 523 17.31 10.17 -6.52
N TYR A 524 17.83 10.47 -5.32
CA TYR A 524 19.25 10.77 -5.14
C TYR A 524 20.13 9.63 -5.70
N GLY A 525 21.11 9.96 -6.54
CA GLY A 525 22.06 8.99 -7.10
C GLY A 525 21.43 7.95 -8.03
N CYS A 526 20.24 8.21 -8.59
CA CYS A 526 19.59 7.27 -9.51
C CYS A 526 20.17 7.30 -10.92
N GLY A 527 20.11 6.16 -11.62
CA GLY A 527 20.53 6.01 -13.02
C GLY A 527 19.59 6.59 -14.07
N ILE A 528 18.63 7.44 -13.69
CA ILE A 528 17.50 7.87 -14.54
C ILE A 528 18.04 8.64 -15.75
N ARG A 529 17.62 8.25 -16.95
CA ARG A 529 17.96 8.98 -18.19
C ARG A 529 16.94 10.05 -18.55
N SER A 530 15.67 9.74 -18.36
CA SER A 530 14.57 10.67 -18.62
C SER A 530 13.42 10.46 -17.66
N ILE A 531 12.81 11.55 -17.22
CA ILE A 531 11.61 11.51 -16.38
C ILE A 531 10.63 12.62 -16.76
N SER A 532 9.33 12.30 -16.72
CA SER A 532 8.24 13.27 -16.82
C SER A 532 7.59 13.41 -15.46
N ILE A 533 7.48 14.65 -14.97
CA ILE A 533 6.78 14.94 -13.72
C ILE A 533 5.27 15.07 -14.03
N PRO A 534 4.39 14.32 -13.33
CA PRO A 534 2.94 14.37 -13.53
C PRO A 534 2.35 15.75 -13.22
N SER A 535 1.24 16.10 -13.87
CA SER A 535 0.59 17.39 -13.72
C SER A 535 0.11 17.71 -12.29
N THR A 536 -0.07 16.66 -11.48
CA THR A 536 -0.48 16.71 -10.08
C THR A 536 0.62 17.10 -9.09
N VAL A 537 1.89 17.14 -9.52
CA VAL A 537 3.02 17.53 -8.67
C VAL A 537 3.29 19.03 -8.80
N THR A 538 3.09 19.78 -7.72
CA THR A 538 3.28 21.25 -7.73
C THR A 538 4.63 21.71 -7.19
N GLU A 539 5.36 20.84 -6.49
CA GLU A 539 6.61 21.17 -5.82
C GLU A 539 7.65 20.06 -6.05
N ILE A 540 8.90 20.46 -6.32
CA ILE A 540 10.05 19.54 -6.39
C ILE A 540 10.95 19.83 -5.18
N PRO A 541 10.97 18.95 -4.15
CA PRO A 541 11.76 19.19 -2.94
C PRO A 541 13.29 19.13 -3.15
N ASP A 542 14.03 19.43 -2.08
CA ASP A 542 15.50 19.44 -2.06
C ASP A 542 16.12 18.08 -2.43
N TRP A 543 17.23 18.14 -3.17
CA TRP A 543 18.09 16.99 -3.54
C TRP A 543 17.40 15.86 -4.32
N VAL A 544 16.20 16.06 -4.87
CA VAL A 544 15.40 14.98 -5.47
C VAL A 544 16.14 14.24 -6.59
N PHE A 545 16.88 14.94 -7.45
CA PHE A 545 17.67 14.35 -8.54
C PHE A 545 19.17 14.59 -8.38
N GLN A 546 19.65 14.88 -7.16
CA GLN A 546 21.08 15.08 -6.92
C GLN A 546 21.85 13.82 -7.33
N GLU A 547 22.99 13.99 -8.00
CA GLU A 547 23.86 12.89 -8.47
C GLU A 547 23.16 11.90 -9.42
N CYS A 548 22.05 12.29 -10.05
CA CYS A 548 21.50 11.57 -11.21
C CYS A 548 22.39 11.79 -12.44
N HIS A 549 23.58 11.18 -12.44
CA HIS A 549 24.64 11.43 -13.42
C HIS A 549 24.20 11.20 -14.87
N ASN A 550 23.22 10.33 -15.10
CA ASN A 550 22.71 9.94 -16.42
C ASN A 550 21.49 10.77 -16.89
N LEU A 551 20.97 11.70 -16.07
CA LEU A 551 19.75 12.44 -16.42
C LEU A 551 20.01 13.38 -17.60
N GLU A 552 19.48 13.03 -18.77
CA GLU A 552 19.61 13.83 -20.00
C GLU A 552 18.42 14.77 -20.19
N HIS A 553 17.21 14.30 -19.86
CA HIS A 553 15.96 15.00 -20.14
C HIS A 553 14.99 14.93 -18.97
N ILE A 554 14.46 16.07 -18.54
CA ILE A 554 13.38 16.15 -17.56
C ILE A 554 12.26 17.02 -18.11
N THR A 555 11.03 16.51 -18.07
CA THR A 555 9.84 17.27 -18.47
C THR A 555 9.10 17.76 -17.24
N LEU A 556 9.03 19.08 -17.12
CA LEU A 556 8.31 19.81 -16.08
C LEU A 556 7.14 20.58 -16.72
N HIS A 557 6.02 20.70 -16.01
CA HIS A 557 4.87 21.50 -16.44
C HIS A 557 4.86 22.87 -15.75
N ASP A 558 4.18 23.85 -16.36
CA ASP A 558 4.09 25.24 -15.84
C ASP A 558 3.28 25.35 -14.52
N GLY A 559 2.71 24.24 -14.02
CA GLY A 559 2.00 24.18 -12.73
C GLY A 559 2.92 24.02 -11.51
N ILE A 560 4.22 23.79 -11.73
CA ILE A 560 5.21 23.74 -10.65
C ILE A 560 5.48 25.16 -10.13
N THR A 561 5.33 25.34 -8.81
CA THR A 561 5.48 26.61 -8.10
C THR A 561 6.83 26.74 -7.39
N SER A 562 7.48 25.63 -7.06
CA SER A 562 8.78 25.65 -6.39
C SER A 562 9.67 24.45 -6.77
N ILE A 563 10.97 24.71 -6.82
CA ILE A 563 12.04 23.71 -6.96
C ILE A 563 13.05 23.95 -5.85
N GLY A 564 13.39 22.90 -5.12
CA GLY A 564 14.24 22.89 -3.94
C GLY A 564 15.72 23.14 -4.21
N GLU A 565 16.51 23.11 -3.13
CA GLU A 565 17.96 23.24 -3.17
C GLU A 565 18.62 22.00 -3.79
N ALA A 566 19.70 22.22 -4.55
CA ALA A 566 20.56 21.18 -5.12
C ALA A 566 19.83 20.06 -5.86
N VAL A 567 18.66 20.35 -6.46
CA VAL A 567 17.82 19.33 -7.11
C VAL A 567 18.53 18.62 -8.24
N PHE A 568 19.34 19.33 -9.04
CA PHE A 568 20.10 18.76 -10.15
C PHE A 568 21.62 18.83 -9.92
N LEU A 569 22.08 19.05 -8.69
CA LEU A 569 23.52 19.06 -8.36
C LEU A 569 24.18 17.78 -8.91
N ARG A 570 25.24 17.93 -9.71
CA ARG A 570 25.96 16.84 -10.39
C ARG A 570 25.12 16.01 -11.37
N CYS A 571 24.08 16.56 -11.98
CA CYS A 571 23.45 15.95 -13.15
C CYS A 571 24.34 16.12 -14.39
N TYR A 572 25.43 15.34 -14.47
CA TYR A 572 26.48 15.52 -15.48
C TYR A 572 26.01 15.40 -16.93
N SER A 573 24.87 14.76 -17.19
CA SER A 573 24.34 14.53 -18.54
C SER A 573 23.22 15.51 -18.95
N LEU A 574 22.75 16.38 -18.05
CA LEU A 574 21.64 17.29 -18.34
C LEU A 574 22.09 18.37 -19.32
N LYS A 575 21.45 18.47 -20.50
CA LYS A 575 21.89 19.36 -21.61
C LYS A 575 21.11 20.66 -21.70
N ASP A 576 19.82 20.60 -21.45
CA ASP A 576 18.93 21.75 -21.55
C ASP A 576 17.87 21.72 -20.46
N PHE A 577 17.50 22.90 -19.98
CA PHE A 577 16.48 23.04 -18.94
C PHE A 577 15.61 24.27 -19.17
N ARG A 578 14.30 24.11 -19.05
CA ARG A 578 13.33 25.21 -19.06
C ARG A 578 12.78 25.42 -17.66
N ILE A 579 13.00 26.59 -17.08
CA ILE A 579 12.45 26.93 -15.77
C ILE A 579 10.91 27.04 -15.89
N PRO A 580 10.12 26.30 -15.08
CA PRO A 580 8.66 26.41 -15.09
C PRO A 580 8.19 27.80 -14.68
N LYS A 581 7.12 28.33 -15.30
CA LYS A 581 6.68 29.73 -15.11
C LYS A 581 6.36 30.12 -13.66
N GLY A 582 5.98 29.16 -12.80
CA GLY A 582 5.67 29.41 -11.40
C GLY A 582 6.89 29.56 -10.49
N VAL A 583 8.09 29.19 -10.97
CA VAL A 583 9.32 29.17 -10.17
C VAL A 583 9.99 30.54 -10.20
N THR A 584 9.96 31.26 -9.07
CA THR A 584 10.51 32.63 -8.98
C THR A 584 11.94 32.68 -8.44
N VAL A 585 12.43 31.60 -7.83
CA VAL A 585 13.76 31.53 -7.21
C VAL A 585 14.51 30.32 -7.75
N ILE A 586 15.72 30.55 -8.26
CA ILE A 586 16.67 29.48 -8.59
C ILE A 586 17.56 29.28 -7.38
N ARG A 587 17.31 28.19 -6.66
CA ARG A 587 17.88 27.91 -5.35
C ARG A 587 19.36 27.51 -5.36
N ASN A 588 19.95 27.49 -4.16
CA ASN A 588 21.32 27.08 -3.89
C ASN A 588 21.69 25.79 -4.61
N ASN A 589 22.82 25.81 -5.31
CA ASN A 589 23.42 24.67 -6.02
C ASN A 589 22.49 23.94 -7.00
N MET A 590 21.37 24.53 -7.44
CA MET A 590 20.33 23.82 -8.20
C MET A 590 20.88 23.04 -9.40
N PHE A 591 21.82 23.61 -10.14
CA PHE A 591 22.50 23.00 -11.28
C PHE A 591 24.03 22.96 -11.09
N ASP A 592 24.53 23.04 -9.86
CA ASP A 592 25.98 23.04 -9.62
C ASP A 592 26.61 21.75 -10.16
N GLU A 593 27.77 21.87 -10.80
CA GLU A 593 28.45 20.81 -11.54
C GLU A 593 27.59 20.10 -12.62
N CYS A 594 26.54 20.72 -13.17
CA CYS A 594 25.86 20.22 -14.37
C CYS A 594 26.72 20.45 -15.62
N GLN A 595 27.78 19.65 -15.76
CA GLN A 595 28.84 19.90 -16.74
C GLN A 595 28.39 19.84 -18.20
N SER A 596 27.31 19.13 -18.53
CA SER A 596 26.75 19.09 -19.89
C SER A 596 25.70 20.15 -20.16
N LEU A 597 25.30 20.96 -19.18
CA LEU A 597 24.22 21.93 -19.33
C LEU A 597 24.67 23.05 -20.27
N GLN A 598 24.02 23.14 -21.43
CA GLN A 598 24.34 24.10 -22.48
C GLN A 598 23.41 25.30 -22.49
N ARG A 599 22.13 25.08 -22.15
CA ARG A 599 21.08 26.09 -22.25
C ARG A 599 20.12 26.00 -21.06
N VAL A 600 19.82 27.18 -20.51
CA VAL A 600 18.74 27.37 -19.53
C VAL A 600 17.80 28.44 -20.08
N THR A 601 16.53 28.10 -20.25
CA THR A 601 15.51 29.05 -20.70
C THR A 601 14.82 29.65 -19.47
N PHE A 602 15.09 30.93 -19.24
CA PHE A 602 14.49 31.71 -18.16
C PHE A 602 13.14 32.32 -18.56
N HIS A 603 12.33 32.69 -17.56
CA HIS A 603 11.17 33.56 -17.74
C HIS A 603 11.28 34.80 -16.85
N ASN A 604 10.56 35.87 -17.20
CA ASN A 604 10.60 37.16 -16.48
C ASN A 604 9.86 37.14 -15.12
N GLY A 605 9.60 35.97 -14.54
CA GLY A 605 9.07 35.83 -13.18
C GLY A 605 10.15 35.52 -12.14
N ILE A 606 11.38 35.26 -12.57
CA ILE A 606 12.49 34.91 -11.70
C ILE A 606 13.05 36.18 -11.06
N THR A 607 13.04 36.23 -9.73
CA THR A 607 13.45 37.38 -8.92
C THR A 607 14.82 37.18 -8.26
N GLU A 608 15.25 35.92 -8.09
CA GLU A 608 16.45 35.57 -7.34
C GLU A 608 17.17 34.35 -7.94
N ILE A 609 18.50 34.44 -8.01
CA ILE A 609 19.39 33.32 -8.34
C ILE A 609 20.44 33.20 -7.22
N GLN A 610 20.38 32.09 -6.49
CA GLN A 610 21.09 31.89 -5.24
C GLN A 610 22.50 31.29 -5.42
N GLU A 611 23.18 31.04 -4.30
CA GLU A 611 24.58 30.65 -4.24
C GLU A 611 24.86 29.42 -5.12
N ARG A 612 25.84 29.58 -6.02
CA ARG A 612 26.30 28.50 -6.92
C ARG A 612 25.20 27.83 -7.74
N ALA A 613 24.06 28.49 -7.98
CA ALA A 613 22.93 27.92 -8.72
C ALA A 613 23.34 27.27 -10.07
N PHE A 614 24.32 27.84 -10.77
CA PHE A 614 24.94 27.32 -11.99
C PHE A 614 26.46 27.18 -11.86
N GLY A 615 26.98 26.98 -10.64
CA GLY A 615 28.40 26.76 -10.41
C GLY A 615 28.93 25.59 -11.24
N TYR A 616 30.12 25.70 -11.81
CA TYR A 616 30.78 24.63 -12.57
C TYR A 616 29.93 24.05 -13.74
N CYS A 617 28.96 24.82 -14.26
CA CYS A 617 28.27 24.52 -15.51
C CYS A 617 29.17 24.88 -16.71
N ILE A 618 30.24 24.10 -16.90
CA ILE A 618 31.35 24.42 -17.83
C ILE A 618 30.91 24.59 -19.29
N ASN A 619 29.77 24.00 -19.69
CA ASN A 619 29.21 24.07 -21.04
C ASN A 619 28.07 25.07 -21.20
N LEU A 620 27.68 25.80 -20.16
CA LEU A 620 26.58 26.77 -20.24
C LEU A 620 26.98 27.91 -21.19
N ALA A 621 26.19 28.14 -22.24
CA ALA A 621 26.56 29.01 -23.36
C ALA A 621 25.45 29.98 -23.79
N GLY A 622 24.41 30.17 -22.98
CA GLY A 622 23.29 31.08 -23.28
C GLY A 622 22.15 30.45 -24.08
N ASP A 623 21.17 31.27 -24.48
CA ASP A 623 20.00 30.87 -25.27
C ASP A 623 19.78 31.86 -26.44
N PRO A 624 20.01 31.46 -27.71
CA PRO A 624 20.43 30.12 -28.16
C PRO A 624 21.87 29.76 -27.73
N VAL A 625 22.22 28.48 -27.80
CA VAL A 625 23.56 27.96 -27.43
C VAL A 625 24.66 28.68 -28.21
N GLY A 626 25.61 29.27 -27.50
CA GLY A 626 26.68 30.10 -28.07
C GLY A 626 26.28 31.56 -28.30
N GLY A 627 25.10 31.98 -27.82
CA GLY A 627 24.62 33.35 -27.84
C GLY A 627 24.91 34.11 -26.54
N TYR A 628 24.07 35.11 -26.26
CA TYR A 628 24.08 35.83 -24.99
C TYR A 628 23.31 35.02 -23.95
N LEU A 629 23.82 34.99 -22.72
CA LEU A 629 23.01 34.65 -21.57
C LEU A 629 22.26 35.91 -21.13
N THR A 630 20.99 36.03 -21.51
CA THR A 630 20.12 37.13 -21.05
C THR A 630 19.49 36.77 -19.71
N LEU A 631 19.75 37.57 -18.67
CA LEU A 631 19.14 37.37 -17.36
C LEU A 631 17.72 37.96 -17.31
N PRO A 632 16.82 37.42 -16.46
CA PRO A 632 15.42 37.86 -16.36
C PRO A 632 15.27 39.33 -15.97
N SER A 633 14.34 40.06 -16.59
CA SER A 633 14.12 41.48 -16.27
C SER A 633 13.63 41.73 -14.83
N SER A 634 12.97 40.74 -14.22
CA SER A 634 12.49 40.83 -12.83
C SER A 634 13.54 40.44 -11.78
N LEU A 635 14.75 40.07 -12.21
CA LEU A 635 15.82 39.65 -11.32
C LEU A 635 16.31 40.82 -10.47
N THR A 636 16.21 40.69 -9.14
CA THR A 636 16.66 41.70 -8.16
C THR A 636 17.87 41.24 -7.37
N THR A 637 18.02 39.93 -7.18
CA THR A 637 19.00 39.34 -6.26
C THR A 637 19.86 38.28 -6.96
N LEU A 638 21.17 38.38 -6.77
CA LEU A 638 22.18 37.41 -7.19
C LEU A 638 23.09 37.11 -6.00
N ASP A 639 23.39 35.84 -5.78
CA ASP A 639 24.28 35.40 -4.71
C ASP A 639 25.62 34.85 -5.22
N ASN A 640 26.52 34.58 -4.27
CA ASN A 640 27.91 34.25 -4.51
C ASN A 640 28.09 33.08 -5.49
N GLY A 641 29.00 33.27 -6.45
CA GLY A 641 29.42 32.20 -7.36
C GLY A 641 28.32 31.61 -8.25
N ALA A 642 27.16 32.27 -8.42
CA ALA A 642 26.03 31.70 -9.13
C ALA A 642 26.37 31.21 -10.55
N PHE A 643 27.35 31.81 -11.23
CA PHE A 643 27.85 31.39 -12.55
C PHE A 643 29.37 31.12 -12.55
N GLN A 644 29.97 30.84 -11.40
CA GLN A 644 31.40 30.54 -11.30
C GLN A 644 31.76 29.31 -12.17
N ASN A 645 32.90 29.34 -12.86
CA ASN A 645 33.38 28.27 -13.75
C ASN A 645 32.40 27.92 -14.90
N CYS A 646 31.59 28.87 -15.36
CA CYS A 646 30.81 28.72 -16.60
C CYS A 646 31.68 29.01 -17.83
N ASN A 647 32.60 28.09 -18.14
CA ASN A 647 33.70 28.31 -19.10
C ASN A 647 33.24 28.44 -20.58
N SER A 648 31.96 28.24 -20.87
CA SER A 648 31.40 28.38 -22.22
C SER A 648 30.56 29.64 -22.44
N LEU A 649 30.36 30.46 -21.41
CA LEU A 649 29.68 31.75 -21.56
C LEU A 649 30.53 32.70 -22.40
N LEU A 650 29.99 33.14 -23.54
CA LEU A 650 30.65 34.11 -24.42
C LEU A 650 30.31 35.56 -24.04
N ALA A 651 29.03 35.79 -23.74
CA ALA A 651 28.50 37.09 -23.36
C ALA A 651 27.32 36.96 -22.40
N VAL A 652 27.18 37.92 -21.49
CA VAL A 652 26.06 38.01 -20.53
C VAL A 652 25.38 39.37 -20.66
N ASP A 653 24.05 39.37 -20.72
CA ASP A 653 23.24 40.58 -20.75
C ASP A 653 22.40 40.70 -19.47
N MET A 654 22.67 41.75 -18.69
CA MET A 654 21.98 42.09 -17.45
C MET A 654 21.30 43.47 -17.53
N SER A 655 21.19 44.10 -18.72
CA SER A 655 20.76 45.51 -18.85
C SER A 655 19.37 45.76 -18.28
N GLU A 656 18.46 44.80 -18.46
CA GLU A 656 17.05 44.88 -18.05
C GLU A 656 16.81 44.41 -16.61
N THR A 657 17.85 43.97 -15.89
CA THR A 657 17.71 43.50 -14.52
C THR A 657 17.62 44.67 -13.53
N ALA A 658 17.02 44.41 -12.37
CA ALA A 658 16.98 45.36 -11.24
C ALA A 658 18.10 45.10 -10.20
N VAL A 659 19.11 44.30 -10.56
CA VAL A 659 20.23 43.93 -9.70
C VAL A 659 21.06 45.15 -9.32
N THR A 660 21.32 45.32 -8.02
CA THR A 660 22.13 46.43 -7.47
C THR A 660 23.54 46.00 -7.07
N ALA A 661 23.82 44.71 -6.97
CA ALA A 661 25.13 44.20 -6.58
C ALA A 661 25.52 42.99 -7.42
N ILE A 662 26.76 42.96 -7.89
CA ILE A 662 27.40 41.73 -8.36
C ILE A 662 28.12 41.11 -7.16
N PRO A 663 27.69 39.94 -6.67
CA PRO A 663 28.26 39.30 -5.49
C PRO A 663 29.64 38.69 -5.73
N GLU A 664 30.23 38.12 -4.68
CA GLU A 664 31.56 37.51 -4.76
C GLU A 664 31.56 36.32 -5.73
N TYR A 665 32.64 36.17 -6.49
CA TYR A 665 32.85 35.06 -7.43
C TYR A 665 31.78 34.89 -8.53
N LEU A 666 30.84 35.83 -8.74
CA LEU A 666 29.66 35.62 -9.59
C LEU A 666 29.99 34.96 -10.95
N PHE A 667 30.99 35.50 -11.65
CA PHE A 667 31.50 34.99 -12.95
C PHE A 667 32.97 34.59 -12.85
N ALA A 668 33.47 34.27 -11.67
CA ALA A 668 34.85 33.84 -11.49
C ALA A 668 35.17 32.64 -12.38
N HIS A 669 36.31 32.66 -13.05
CA HIS A 669 36.76 31.61 -13.98
C HIS A 669 35.83 31.38 -15.19
N CYS A 670 35.04 32.35 -15.62
CA CYS A 670 34.36 32.26 -16.92
C CYS A 670 35.35 32.53 -18.08
N GLU A 671 36.15 31.52 -18.44
CA GLU A 671 37.32 31.64 -19.34
C GLU A 671 37.02 32.05 -20.79
N LYS A 672 35.75 32.13 -21.19
CA LYS A 672 35.32 32.63 -22.51
C LYS A 672 34.48 33.90 -22.45
N LEU A 673 34.21 34.44 -21.25
CA LEU A 673 33.34 35.59 -21.07
C LEU A 673 34.02 36.86 -21.58
N SER A 674 33.69 37.21 -22.82
CA SER A 674 34.32 38.29 -23.58
C SER A 674 33.56 39.61 -23.54
N ALA A 675 32.26 39.56 -23.20
CA ALA A 675 31.40 40.74 -23.11
C ALA A 675 30.39 40.61 -21.97
N ILE A 676 30.14 41.71 -21.25
CA ILE A 676 29.06 41.80 -20.26
C ILE A 676 28.37 43.15 -20.34
N THR A 677 27.04 43.15 -20.33
CA THR A 677 26.22 44.36 -20.22
C THR A 677 25.66 44.46 -18.80
N LEU A 678 26.02 45.52 -18.07
CA LEU A 678 25.64 45.73 -16.67
C LEU A 678 24.33 46.53 -16.54
N PRO A 679 23.52 46.32 -15.48
CA PRO A 679 22.29 47.10 -15.26
C PRO A 679 22.62 48.54 -14.85
N ASN A 680 21.79 49.49 -15.29
CA ASN A 680 22.01 50.92 -15.01
C ASN A 680 21.98 51.31 -13.53
N ASN A 681 21.38 50.47 -12.68
CA ASN A 681 21.25 50.70 -11.23
C ASN A 681 22.32 49.97 -10.40
N LEU A 682 23.34 49.35 -11.03
CA LEU A 682 24.38 48.60 -10.34
C LEU A 682 25.19 49.51 -9.39
N GLN A 683 25.33 49.13 -8.12
CA GLN A 683 26.00 49.89 -7.08
C GLN A 683 27.36 49.31 -6.71
N THR A 684 27.48 47.98 -6.65
CA THR A 684 28.71 47.30 -6.17
C THR A 684 29.10 46.12 -7.05
N ILE A 685 30.42 45.87 -7.12
CA ILE A 685 31.00 44.66 -7.70
C ILE A 685 31.83 43.97 -6.62
N GLY A 686 31.57 42.71 -6.34
CA GLY A 686 32.13 41.93 -5.24
C GLY A 686 33.56 41.43 -5.48
N GLU A 687 34.12 40.79 -4.46
CA GLU A 687 35.46 40.18 -4.51
C GLU A 687 35.52 39.07 -5.56
N TRP A 688 36.60 39.01 -6.35
CA TRP A 688 36.82 37.98 -7.39
C TRP A 688 35.73 37.85 -8.47
N ALA A 689 34.79 38.81 -8.56
CA ALA A 689 33.57 38.68 -9.35
C ALA A 689 33.79 38.26 -10.82
N PHE A 690 34.87 38.73 -11.45
CA PHE A 690 35.21 38.48 -12.85
C PHE A 690 36.62 37.90 -13.01
N THR A 691 37.21 37.31 -11.96
CA THR A 691 38.58 36.78 -12.06
C THR A 691 38.72 35.82 -13.26
N VAL A 692 39.80 35.96 -14.02
CA VAL A 692 40.12 35.16 -15.23
C VAL A 692 39.17 35.38 -16.43
N CYS A 693 38.27 36.36 -16.41
CA CYS A 693 37.40 36.65 -17.56
C CYS A 693 38.19 37.35 -18.69
N PRO A 694 38.14 36.87 -19.95
CA PRO A 694 38.91 37.41 -21.07
C PRO A 694 38.25 38.62 -21.76
N MET A 695 37.47 39.42 -21.03
CA MET A 695 36.83 40.60 -21.59
C MET A 695 37.86 41.66 -22.00
N ILE A 696 37.65 42.31 -23.15
CA ILE A 696 38.55 43.37 -23.65
C ILE A 696 38.24 44.71 -22.99
N ALA A 697 36.95 44.94 -22.73
CA ALA A 697 36.46 46.19 -22.17
C ALA A 697 35.33 45.92 -21.17
N ILE A 698 35.19 46.82 -20.21
CA ILE A 698 34.02 46.89 -19.32
C ILE A 698 33.52 48.32 -19.20
N THR A 699 32.20 48.49 -19.15
CA THR A 699 31.55 49.78 -18.92
C THR A 699 30.82 49.76 -17.58
N LEU A 700 31.32 50.54 -16.62
CA LEU A 700 30.74 50.72 -15.30
C LEU A 700 29.64 51.80 -15.35
N PRO A 701 28.38 51.49 -14.96
CA PRO A 701 27.31 52.46 -14.82
C PRO A 701 27.66 53.60 -13.86
N ALA A 702 26.97 54.74 -14.00
CA ALA A 702 27.22 55.93 -13.17
C ALA A 702 26.93 55.72 -11.67
N SER A 703 26.12 54.70 -11.35
CA SER A 703 25.71 54.32 -10.00
C SER A 703 26.74 53.48 -9.24
N VAL A 704 27.80 52.97 -9.90
CA VAL A 704 28.78 52.11 -9.23
C VAL A 704 29.61 52.93 -8.24
N THR A 705 29.59 52.51 -6.97
CA THR A 705 30.26 53.18 -5.85
C THR A 705 31.45 52.40 -5.32
N SER A 706 31.48 51.08 -5.49
CA SER A 706 32.61 50.24 -5.06
C SER A 706 32.85 49.04 -5.97
N VAL A 707 34.13 48.64 -6.04
CA VAL A 707 34.63 47.45 -6.74
C VAL A 707 35.54 46.69 -5.77
N GLY A 708 35.26 45.42 -5.53
CA GLY A 708 35.92 44.58 -4.55
C GLY A 708 37.35 44.20 -4.91
N SER A 709 38.06 43.63 -3.92
CA SER A 709 39.42 43.12 -4.12
C SER A 709 39.43 42.03 -5.20
N TYR A 710 40.49 41.97 -6.00
CA TYR A 710 40.65 40.92 -7.03
C TYR A 710 39.51 40.80 -8.07
N ALA A 711 38.59 41.77 -8.15
CA ALA A 711 37.39 41.66 -8.98
C ALA A 711 37.70 41.36 -10.46
N PHE A 712 38.80 41.91 -10.98
CA PHE A 712 39.32 41.67 -12.34
C PHE A 712 40.73 41.05 -12.32
N TRP A 713 41.03 40.24 -11.30
CA TRP A 713 42.29 39.52 -11.21
C TRP A 713 42.45 38.56 -12.41
N GLN A 714 43.65 38.46 -12.99
CA GLN A 714 43.94 37.62 -14.15
C GLN A 714 43.03 37.84 -15.38
N CYS A 715 42.32 38.97 -15.48
CA CYS A 715 41.65 39.40 -16.71
C CYS A 715 42.68 39.89 -17.72
N ALA A 716 43.41 38.95 -18.32
CA ALA A 716 44.60 39.23 -19.14
C ALA A 716 44.31 39.96 -20.46
N GLN A 717 43.04 40.04 -20.89
CA GLN A 717 42.64 40.76 -22.11
C GLN A 717 42.04 42.14 -21.82
N LEU A 718 41.77 42.46 -20.54
CA LEU A 718 41.09 43.70 -20.17
C LEU A 718 42.01 44.89 -20.41
N LYS A 719 41.68 45.66 -21.45
CA LYS A 719 42.44 46.83 -21.91
C LYS A 719 41.71 48.14 -21.63
N TYR A 720 40.38 48.15 -21.66
CA TYR A 720 39.59 49.37 -21.57
C TYR A 720 38.59 49.32 -20.42
N VAL A 721 38.67 50.29 -19.50
CA VAL A 721 37.69 50.46 -18.44
C VAL A 721 36.98 51.78 -18.69
N TYR A 722 35.70 51.71 -19.04
CA TYR A 722 34.84 52.90 -19.17
C TYR A 722 34.08 53.06 -17.86
N SER A 723 34.05 54.27 -17.30
CA SER A 723 33.15 54.60 -16.22
C SER A 723 32.27 55.77 -16.62
N ASN A 724 30.98 55.69 -16.29
CA ASN A 724 30.03 56.78 -16.45
C ASN A 724 29.87 57.62 -15.15
N ALA A 725 30.62 57.29 -14.10
CA ALA A 725 30.48 57.93 -12.80
C ALA A 725 31.19 59.31 -12.75
N PRO A 726 30.57 60.33 -12.11
CA PRO A 726 31.21 61.64 -11.95
C PRO A 726 32.37 61.62 -10.93
N THR A 727 32.35 60.66 -10.01
CA THR A 727 33.38 60.44 -8.98
C THR A 727 33.87 58.99 -9.04
N ALA A 728 35.15 58.76 -8.77
CA ALA A 728 35.70 57.41 -8.80
C ALA A 728 35.04 56.49 -7.76
N PRO A 729 34.70 55.24 -8.12
CA PRO A 729 34.31 54.24 -7.14
C PRO A 729 35.50 53.86 -6.26
N THR A 730 35.21 53.42 -5.03
CA THR A 730 36.24 52.81 -4.18
C THR A 730 36.68 51.47 -4.77
N ILE A 731 37.97 51.17 -4.68
CA ILE A 731 38.55 49.92 -5.23
C ILE A 731 39.22 49.13 -4.12
N GLY A 732 39.03 47.82 -4.13
CA GLY A 732 39.68 46.88 -3.24
C GLY A 732 41.14 46.61 -3.61
N VAL A 733 41.83 45.84 -2.77
CA VAL A 733 43.22 45.46 -2.98
C VAL A 733 43.33 44.61 -4.25
N GLN A 734 44.30 44.94 -5.11
CA GLN A 734 44.57 44.19 -6.34
C GLN A 734 43.31 43.93 -7.18
N THR A 735 42.36 44.88 -7.19
CA THR A 735 41.17 44.86 -8.06
C THR A 735 41.53 44.49 -9.49
N PHE A 736 42.67 45.01 -9.95
CA PHE A 736 43.31 44.70 -11.21
C PHE A 736 44.63 43.97 -10.93
N ASP A 737 44.87 42.86 -11.64
CA ASP A 737 46.11 42.07 -11.49
C ASP A 737 47.35 42.85 -12.01
N PRO A 738 48.39 43.06 -11.18
CA PRO A 738 49.63 43.76 -11.53
C PRO A 738 50.58 42.96 -12.46
N GLU A 739 50.36 41.66 -12.66
CA GLU A 739 51.16 40.86 -13.61
C GLU A 739 50.63 40.98 -15.05
N CYS A 740 49.38 41.42 -15.23
CA CYS A 740 48.73 41.62 -16.52
C CYS A 740 49.22 42.90 -17.24
N LYS A 741 50.35 42.82 -17.96
CA LYS A 741 51.01 43.93 -18.69
C LYS A 741 50.24 44.51 -19.88
N THR A 742 48.95 44.22 -20.03
CA THR A 742 48.13 44.82 -21.08
C THR A 742 47.87 46.28 -20.70
N GLY A 743 48.51 47.24 -21.37
CA GLY A 743 48.35 48.68 -21.06
C GLY A 743 46.88 49.08 -20.93
N ARG A 744 46.42 49.22 -19.69
CA ARG A 744 45.02 49.48 -19.34
C ARG A 744 44.74 50.98 -19.46
N THR A 745 43.67 51.33 -20.15
CA THR A 745 43.21 52.72 -20.32
C THR A 745 41.85 52.88 -19.64
N VAL A 746 41.73 53.92 -18.81
CA VAL A 746 40.47 54.28 -18.16
C VAL A 746 39.87 55.49 -18.86
N TYR A 747 38.60 55.39 -19.25
CA TYR A 747 37.81 56.49 -19.81
C TYR A 747 36.79 56.96 -18.77
N ILE A 748 36.80 58.26 -18.49
CA ILE A 748 35.88 58.91 -17.55
C ILE A 748 35.18 60.09 -18.24
N PRO A 749 33.99 60.53 -17.75
CA PRO A 749 33.30 61.67 -18.32
C PRO A 749 34.18 62.94 -18.26
N SER A 750 34.09 63.81 -19.26
CA SER A 750 34.83 65.09 -19.25
C SER A 750 34.43 66.01 -18.07
N THR A 751 33.27 65.75 -17.47
CA THR A 751 32.74 66.43 -16.29
C THR A 751 33.16 65.78 -14.97
N ALA A 752 33.95 64.70 -15.00
CA ALA A 752 34.34 63.97 -13.80
C ALA A 752 35.31 64.76 -12.92
N ASN A 753 35.23 64.55 -11.61
CA ASN A 753 36.19 65.11 -10.66
C ASN A 753 37.52 64.34 -10.74
N TYR A 754 38.43 64.80 -11.59
CA TYR A 754 39.73 64.16 -11.85
C TYR A 754 40.52 63.82 -10.57
N ALA A 755 40.44 64.65 -9.52
CA ALA A 755 41.15 64.40 -8.27
C ALA A 755 40.70 63.11 -7.57
N SER A 756 39.42 62.74 -7.70
CA SER A 756 38.89 61.49 -7.14
C SER A 756 39.44 60.24 -7.85
N TRP A 757 39.91 60.38 -9.09
CA TRP A 757 40.34 59.26 -9.95
C TRP A 757 41.82 58.92 -9.82
N ILE A 758 42.62 59.71 -9.10
CA ILE A 758 44.08 59.51 -8.99
C ILE A 758 44.43 58.12 -8.45
N SER A 759 43.81 57.70 -7.34
CA SER A 759 44.01 56.37 -6.75
C SER A 759 43.57 55.24 -7.66
N TYR A 760 42.49 55.46 -8.42
CA TYR A 760 42.00 54.52 -9.42
C TYR A 760 43.02 54.33 -10.55
N PHE A 761 43.57 55.44 -11.06
CA PHE A 761 44.65 55.39 -12.06
C PHE A 761 45.91 54.72 -11.50
N ASP A 762 46.30 54.97 -10.25
CA ASP A 762 47.49 54.38 -9.65
C ASP A 762 47.36 52.85 -9.51
N SER A 763 46.17 52.35 -9.18
CA SER A 763 45.88 50.91 -9.15
C SER A 763 46.03 50.24 -10.52
N ILE A 764 45.91 51.02 -11.60
CA ILE A 764 45.99 50.58 -12.99
C ILE A 764 47.37 50.90 -13.61
N ARG A 765 48.11 51.88 -13.08
CA ARG A 765 49.42 52.35 -13.57
C ARG A 765 50.61 51.54 -13.07
N ASN A 766 50.46 50.69 -12.06
CA ASN A 766 51.51 49.74 -11.65
C ASN A 766 51.65 48.56 -12.65
N LEU A 767 51.37 48.82 -13.93
CA LEU A 767 51.31 47.95 -15.11
C LEU A 767 51.97 48.67 -16.28
#